data_AF-A0AB34KF91-F1
#
_entry.id   AF-A0AB34KF91-F1
#
_cell.length_a   1.000
_cell.length_b   1.000
_cell.length_c   1.000
_cell.angle_alpha   90.00
_cell.angle_beta   90.00
_cell.angle_gamma   90.00
#
_symmetry.space_group_name_H-M   'P 1'
#
loop_
_entity.id
_entity.type
_entity.pdbx_description
1 polymer ?
#
loop_
_entity_poly.entity_id
_entity_poly.type
_entity_poly.pdbx_seq_one_letter_code
_entity_poly.pdbx_strand_id
1 'polypeptide(L)'
;MSLQYAYLPPPSQCNPLRTLHIFSLVLVNFLHHCPSTDMTVEWETGCHTLGRQRLVASMTASISDRLPTVLSAVLQSHQITPGEPFRLQCQLSIDALASATGHKTASIPVASFDIGHQLSPPLQGSQVGSIHQTNASSPPFSEPPVEQLIDKGASRPNTDHLPLTKTRKRGRSAIEAAEESTPARQTKKSRQQTLSTHNTAPQEVSLKSNDGALDKLITGVWQALFSDTKLDPSEFSIYVQTIANSEELKLLAGSEIEEADITTGDSTVAARSLFSRVNLIARRVSQTSRFCRALEVSVQARWVQCFDDRVQVLSRSHTPEVAKKMTMGEACSDFGWSEKELRNKMCIWRGYQHIAKCGGYVTLIFAGPGLYRFCKYRLSFDDKTFAALHGLRAAFEVAADTLQPCWRRVLGFLGMSQERKYTGHLHDWVIRGPGNEPVPLATTYHQWDRNFSYRHIEGSVIDQDAWGDHDPRSTCRPGASEALSCEVCHARQSDDSTQNGCRCFPALYGHSHARLPPVQIIQTSSGKNNGLFACLPFEAGEAVGEFVGELTTGITGLDVMFGQTEDASYQIWQGRSGNYTRFVNHSCKPNAQYEHFNWRGTQRIVLVSQGIKASDEITVDYSDVYWKDLRKKCLCGQTECRYRDRA
;
A
#
# COMPACT_ATOMS: atom_id res chain seq x y z
N MET A 1 23.61 6.17 -32.42
CA MET A 1 22.35 6.94 -32.23
C MET A 1 22.62 8.04 -31.20
N SER A 2 22.19 9.30 -31.43
CA SER A 2 22.37 10.38 -30.44
C SER A 2 21.11 10.51 -29.58
N LEU A 3 21.26 10.36 -28.26
CA LEU A 3 20.20 10.59 -27.28
C LEU A 3 20.43 11.98 -26.69
N GLN A 4 19.60 12.94 -27.10
CA GLN A 4 19.42 14.19 -26.37
C GLN A 4 18.39 13.98 -25.25
N TYR A 5 18.44 14.80 -24.20
CA TYR A 5 17.60 14.81 -22.98
C TYR A 5 18.23 14.21 -21.71
N ALA A 6 19.09 15.01 -21.08
CA ALA A 6 19.13 15.13 -19.62
C ALA A 6 19.43 16.60 -19.26
N TYR A 7 18.42 17.35 -18.81
CA TYR A 7 18.60 18.72 -18.33
C TYR A 7 19.24 18.68 -16.95
N LEU A 8 20.45 19.22 -16.80
CA LEU A 8 21.10 19.32 -15.49
C LEU A 8 20.57 20.54 -14.73
N PRO A 9 20.26 20.42 -13.42
CA PRO A 9 19.90 21.56 -12.59
C PRO A 9 21.08 22.55 -12.46
N PRO A 10 20.84 23.81 -12.05
CA PRO A 10 21.87 24.84 -11.93
C PRO A 10 23.05 24.43 -11.05
N PRO A 11 24.24 25.07 -11.20
CA PRO A 11 25.52 24.58 -10.68
C PRO A 11 25.59 24.36 -9.16
N SER A 12 24.72 24.97 -8.36
CA SER A 12 24.63 24.70 -6.91
C SER A 12 24.04 23.31 -6.56
N GLN A 13 23.49 22.59 -7.54
CA GLN A 13 22.90 21.24 -7.39
C GLN A 13 23.55 20.16 -8.26
N CYS A 14 24.60 20.48 -9.03
CA CYS A 14 25.34 19.52 -9.84
C CYS A 14 26.23 18.62 -8.97
N ASN A 15 25.64 17.55 -8.41
CA ASN A 15 26.39 16.49 -7.76
C ASN A 15 26.78 15.43 -8.83
N PRO A 16 28.10 15.18 -9.07
CA PRO A 16 28.57 14.19 -10.03
C PRO A 16 27.94 12.80 -9.84
N LEU A 17 27.63 12.42 -8.60
CA LEU A 17 27.00 11.14 -8.27
C LEU A 17 25.54 11.06 -8.72
N ARG A 18 24.78 12.14 -8.65
CA ARG A 18 23.39 12.19 -9.14
C ARG A 18 23.36 12.13 -10.67
N THR A 19 24.28 12.86 -11.30
CA THR A 19 24.51 12.84 -12.75
C THR A 19 24.84 11.42 -13.24
N LEU A 20 25.75 10.72 -12.55
CA LEU A 20 26.07 9.30 -12.80
C LEU A 20 24.88 8.36 -12.56
N HIS A 21 24.03 8.62 -11.56
CA HIS A 21 22.86 7.80 -11.27
C HIS A 21 21.78 7.92 -12.35
N ILE A 22 21.46 9.15 -12.78
CA ILE A 22 20.52 9.39 -13.89
C ILE A 22 21.04 8.75 -15.17
N PHE A 23 22.34 8.88 -15.43
CA PHE A 23 22.99 8.22 -16.56
C PHE A 23 22.86 6.70 -16.49
N SER A 24 23.09 6.09 -15.32
CA SER A 24 22.94 4.64 -15.15
C SER A 24 21.51 4.17 -15.46
N LEU A 25 20.49 4.93 -15.08
CA LEU A 25 19.09 4.59 -15.36
C LEU A 25 18.74 4.69 -16.85
N VAL A 26 19.20 5.75 -17.52
CA VAL A 26 18.99 5.94 -18.97
C VAL A 26 19.74 4.88 -19.77
N LEU A 27 20.97 4.56 -19.37
CA LEU A 27 21.82 3.56 -19.98
C LEU A 27 21.26 2.13 -19.80
N VAL A 28 20.75 1.77 -18.63
CA VAL A 28 20.04 0.50 -18.39
C VAL A 28 18.86 0.36 -19.33
N ASN A 29 18.03 1.42 -19.41
CA ASN A 29 16.84 1.39 -20.25
C ASN A 29 17.23 1.23 -21.72
N PHE A 30 18.28 1.92 -22.18
CA PHE A 30 18.73 1.82 -23.57
C PHE A 30 19.37 0.46 -23.91
N LEU A 31 20.24 -0.07 -23.05
CA LEU A 31 20.91 -1.37 -23.27
C LEU A 31 19.93 -2.55 -23.30
N HIS A 32 18.78 -2.43 -22.64
CA HIS A 32 17.69 -3.40 -22.76
C HIS A 32 17.03 -3.41 -24.15
N HIS A 33 17.05 -2.29 -24.87
CA HIS A 33 16.35 -2.15 -26.15
C HIS A 33 17.30 -2.25 -27.36
N CYS A 34 18.56 -1.82 -27.25
CA CYS A 34 19.56 -1.81 -28.33
C CYS A 34 20.96 -2.19 -27.80
N PRO A 35 21.27 -3.49 -27.61
CA PRO A 35 22.49 -3.94 -26.92
C PRO A 35 23.79 -3.90 -27.76
N SER A 36 23.78 -3.41 -29.01
CA SER A 36 24.93 -3.54 -29.94
C SER A 36 25.10 -2.35 -30.88
N THR A 37 24.69 -1.15 -30.45
CA THR A 37 24.77 0.06 -31.28
C THR A 37 25.65 1.12 -30.62
N ASP A 38 26.57 1.71 -31.37
CA ASP A 38 27.36 2.85 -30.91
C ASP A 38 26.45 3.99 -30.43
N MET A 39 26.74 4.49 -29.23
CA MET A 39 25.92 5.45 -28.53
C MET A 39 26.70 6.71 -28.18
N THR A 40 26.12 7.86 -28.52
CA THR A 40 26.59 9.17 -28.07
C THR A 40 25.57 9.74 -27.10
N VAL A 41 26.01 10.10 -25.91
CA VAL A 41 25.17 10.76 -24.90
C VAL A 41 25.61 12.22 -24.78
N GLU A 42 24.68 13.11 -25.12
CA GLU A 42 24.87 14.57 -25.06
C GLU A 42 24.16 15.15 -23.84
N TRP A 43 24.82 16.10 -23.17
CA TRP A 43 24.32 16.72 -21.95
C TRP A 43 24.31 18.22 -22.12
N GLU A 44 23.25 18.89 -21.70
CA GLU A 44 23.12 20.35 -21.82
C GLU A 44 23.18 20.99 -20.43
N THR A 45 24.09 21.95 -20.24
CA THR A 45 24.24 22.68 -18.97
C THR A 45 23.75 24.12 -19.11
N GLY A 46 22.75 24.53 -18.34
CA GLY A 46 22.20 25.90 -18.33
C GLY A 46 23.11 26.96 -17.66
N CYS A 47 24.44 26.84 -17.77
CA CYS A 47 25.38 27.66 -17.02
C CYS A 47 25.91 28.85 -17.86
N HIS A 48 25.53 30.08 -17.51
CA HIS A 48 26.08 31.30 -18.08
C HIS A 48 27.23 31.86 -17.21
N THR A 49 28.45 31.78 -17.75
CA THR A 49 29.70 32.50 -17.37
C THR A 49 30.54 32.13 -16.10
N LEU A 50 31.86 32.28 -16.30
CA LEU A 50 33.07 32.21 -15.43
C LEU A 50 33.37 30.98 -14.54
N GLY A 51 32.44 30.09 -14.22
CA GLY A 51 32.74 28.80 -13.55
C GLY A 51 33.14 27.64 -14.49
N ARG A 52 33.09 27.88 -15.81
CA ARG A 52 32.97 26.85 -16.86
C ARG A 52 34.13 25.85 -16.93
N GLN A 53 35.39 26.25 -16.78
CA GLN A 53 36.51 25.32 -17.03
C GLN A 53 36.78 24.36 -15.87
N ARG A 54 36.65 24.82 -14.62
CA ARG A 54 36.92 23.98 -13.43
C ARG A 54 35.81 22.97 -13.18
N LEU A 55 34.56 23.37 -13.38
CA LEU A 55 33.41 22.46 -13.25
C LEU A 55 33.44 21.38 -14.33
N VAL A 56 33.70 21.76 -15.59
CA VAL A 56 33.82 20.78 -16.70
C VAL A 56 35.00 19.84 -16.46
N ALA A 57 36.17 20.34 -16.07
CA ALA A 57 37.33 19.47 -15.77
C ALA A 57 37.05 18.49 -14.61
N SER A 58 36.37 18.95 -13.55
CA SER A 58 35.98 18.12 -12.40
C SER A 58 34.94 17.06 -12.78
N MET A 59 33.92 17.43 -13.55
CA MET A 59 32.91 16.49 -14.05
C MET A 59 33.51 15.48 -15.01
N THR A 60 34.36 15.91 -15.93
CA THR A 60 35.09 15.03 -16.86
C THR A 60 35.94 14.02 -16.11
N ALA A 61 36.72 14.45 -15.10
CA ALA A 61 37.52 13.54 -14.30
C ALA A 61 36.65 12.53 -13.51
N SER A 62 35.56 12.99 -12.89
CA SER A 62 34.70 12.13 -12.07
C SER A 62 33.90 11.11 -12.90
N ILE A 63 33.42 11.51 -14.08
CA ILE A 63 32.73 10.62 -15.02
C ILE A 63 33.74 9.63 -15.61
N SER A 64 34.91 10.09 -16.03
CA SER A 64 35.92 9.21 -16.63
C SER A 64 36.41 8.14 -15.65
N ASP A 65 36.55 8.48 -14.36
CA ASP A 65 37.01 7.56 -13.30
C ASP A 65 35.94 6.54 -12.88
N ARG A 66 34.69 6.98 -12.69
CA ARG A 66 33.66 6.16 -12.03
C ARG A 66 32.76 5.41 -12.99
N LEU A 67 32.58 5.91 -14.21
CA LEU A 67 31.59 5.36 -15.13
C LEU A 67 31.89 3.91 -15.55
N PRO A 68 33.15 3.48 -15.82
CA PRO A 68 33.45 2.08 -16.15
C PRO A 68 33.01 1.09 -15.07
N THR A 69 33.23 1.44 -13.80
CA THR A 69 32.85 0.61 -12.65
C THR A 69 31.32 0.51 -12.51
N VAL A 70 30.62 1.62 -12.71
CA VAL A 70 29.14 1.65 -12.68
C VAL A 70 28.55 0.84 -13.83
N LEU A 71 29.09 1.01 -15.04
CA LEU A 71 28.71 0.23 -16.23
C LEU A 71 28.89 -1.27 -16.02
N SER A 72 30.04 -1.69 -15.50
CA SER A 72 30.33 -3.09 -15.21
C SER A 72 29.35 -3.68 -14.18
N ALA A 73 29.09 -2.96 -13.09
CA ALA A 73 28.14 -3.39 -12.06
C ALA A 73 26.70 -3.48 -12.62
N VAL A 74 26.31 -2.52 -13.46
CA VAL A 74 24.99 -2.50 -14.11
C VAL A 74 24.83 -3.69 -15.06
N LEU A 75 25.77 -3.92 -15.97
CA LEU A 75 25.74 -5.03 -16.92
C LEU A 75 25.68 -6.38 -16.19
N GLN A 76 26.44 -6.55 -15.11
CA GLN A 76 26.41 -7.75 -14.27
C GLN A 76 25.06 -7.92 -13.54
N SER A 77 24.55 -6.85 -12.91
CA SER A 77 23.29 -6.92 -12.15
C SER A 77 22.06 -7.20 -13.02
N HIS A 78 22.08 -6.76 -14.27
CA HIS A 78 21.00 -6.96 -15.23
C HIS A 78 21.22 -8.13 -16.21
N GLN A 79 22.31 -8.91 -16.04
CA GLN A 79 22.67 -10.06 -16.90
C GLN A 79 22.73 -9.70 -18.39
N ILE A 80 23.14 -8.47 -18.71
CA ILE A 80 23.24 -7.98 -20.09
C ILE A 80 24.61 -8.37 -20.62
N THR A 81 24.63 -9.29 -21.59
CA THR A 81 25.86 -9.70 -22.30
C THR A 81 25.85 -9.07 -23.69
N PRO A 82 26.71 -8.07 -23.97
CA PRO A 82 26.80 -7.49 -25.32
C PRO A 82 27.24 -8.56 -26.32
N GLY A 83 26.51 -8.69 -27.43
CA GLY A 83 26.84 -9.65 -28.50
C GLY A 83 28.01 -9.22 -29.38
N GLU A 84 28.21 -7.91 -29.55
CA GLU A 84 29.32 -7.30 -30.28
C GLU A 84 29.91 -6.12 -29.50
N PRO A 85 31.22 -5.82 -29.63
CA PRO A 85 31.83 -4.67 -28.99
C PRO A 85 31.26 -3.38 -29.58
N PHE A 86 30.82 -2.47 -28.72
CA PHE A 86 30.30 -1.16 -29.13
C PHE A 86 30.99 -0.03 -28.34
N ARG A 87 31.04 1.16 -28.93
CA ARG A 87 31.67 2.34 -28.35
C ARG A 87 30.63 3.26 -27.72
N LEU A 88 30.90 3.67 -26.49
CA LEU A 88 30.13 4.67 -25.76
C LEU A 88 30.90 5.99 -25.73
N GLN A 89 30.35 7.04 -26.33
CA GLN A 89 30.90 8.39 -26.30
C GLN A 89 30.03 9.32 -25.44
N CYS A 90 30.67 10.06 -24.53
CA CYS A 90 30.02 11.07 -23.70
C CYS A 90 30.50 12.46 -24.14
N GLN A 91 29.55 13.35 -24.47
CA GLN A 91 29.84 14.71 -24.91
C GLN A 91 29.03 15.73 -24.10
N LEU A 92 29.64 16.87 -23.76
CA LEU A 92 29.00 17.96 -23.04
C LEU A 92 28.73 19.13 -24.00
N SER A 93 27.47 19.47 -24.18
CA SER A 93 27.02 20.61 -24.97
C SER A 93 26.87 21.84 -24.08
N ILE A 94 27.51 22.95 -24.48
CA ILE A 94 27.48 24.21 -23.75
C ILE A 94 26.98 25.32 -24.69
N ASP A 95 25.98 26.07 -24.24
CA ASP A 95 25.49 27.26 -24.93
C ASP A 95 26.49 28.42 -24.84
N ALA A 96 26.97 28.90 -25.98
CA ALA A 96 27.69 30.17 -26.05
C ALA A 96 26.67 31.34 -26.03
N LEU A 97 26.99 32.44 -25.32
CA LEU A 97 26.13 33.62 -25.27
C LEU A 97 25.73 34.08 -26.69
N ALA A 98 24.47 34.46 -26.85
CA ALA A 98 23.92 34.96 -28.10
C ALA A 98 24.69 36.19 -28.60
N SER A 99 25.46 36.01 -29.66
CA SER A 99 25.80 37.11 -30.57
C SER A 99 24.60 37.35 -31.48
N ALA A 100 24.42 38.59 -31.96
CA ALA A 100 23.29 39.04 -32.77
C ALA A 100 23.08 38.31 -34.12
N THR A 101 23.77 37.20 -34.38
CA THR A 101 23.68 36.40 -35.60
C THR A 101 23.45 34.89 -35.38
N GLY A 102 22.94 34.48 -34.20
CA GLY A 102 22.40 33.12 -33.96
C GLY A 102 23.13 32.30 -32.89
N HIS A 103 22.43 31.32 -32.31
CA HIS A 103 22.94 30.40 -31.29
C HIS A 103 24.03 29.48 -31.87
N LYS A 104 25.21 29.45 -31.25
CA LYS A 104 26.24 28.43 -31.52
C LYS A 104 26.45 27.58 -30.27
N THR A 105 26.06 26.32 -30.35
CA THR A 105 26.36 25.28 -29.37
C THR A 105 27.77 24.75 -29.60
N ALA A 106 28.59 24.68 -28.53
CA ALA A 106 29.89 24.03 -28.58
C ALA A 106 29.81 22.70 -27.83
N SER A 107 30.16 21.59 -28.50
CA SER A 107 30.26 20.25 -27.89
C SER A 107 31.70 19.97 -27.47
N ILE A 108 31.88 19.54 -26.22
CA ILE A 108 33.17 19.14 -25.65
C ILE A 108 33.14 17.63 -25.39
N PRO A 109 34.05 16.83 -25.98
CA PRO A 109 34.14 15.41 -25.66
C PRO A 109 34.61 15.21 -24.21
N VAL A 110 33.87 14.40 -23.46
CA VAL A 110 34.10 14.14 -22.02
C VAL A 110 34.83 12.82 -21.83
N ALA A 111 34.35 11.74 -22.45
CA ALA A 111 34.99 10.41 -22.37
C ALA A 111 34.53 9.50 -23.50
N SER A 112 35.34 8.50 -23.86
CA SER A 112 35.00 7.44 -24.82
C SER A 112 35.44 6.10 -24.27
N PHE A 113 34.56 5.11 -24.30
CA PHE A 113 34.82 3.77 -23.78
C PHE A 113 34.46 2.72 -24.82
N ASP A 114 35.35 1.76 -25.01
CA ASP A 114 35.10 0.58 -25.83
C ASP A 114 34.60 -0.54 -24.90
N ILE A 115 33.34 -0.96 -25.08
CA ILE A 115 32.73 -1.98 -24.24
C ILE A 115 32.82 -3.30 -24.99
N GLY A 116 33.84 -4.11 -24.67
CA GLY A 116 34.10 -5.40 -25.28
C GLY A 116 35.22 -6.20 -24.60
N HIS A 117 34.94 -7.49 -24.34
CA HIS A 117 35.88 -8.56 -23.95
C HIS A 117 36.77 -8.42 -22.69
N GLN A 118 36.51 -7.48 -21.77
CA GLN A 118 37.14 -7.48 -20.43
C GLN A 118 36.11 -7.50 -19.29
N LEU A 119 35.45 -8.64 -19.12
CA LEU A 119 34.79 -9.03 -17.87
C LEU A 119 35.34 -10.41 -17.46
N SER A 120 36.61 -10.47 -17.09
CA SER A 120 37.18 -11.66 -16.44
C SER A 120 37.15 -11.45 -14.92
N PRO A 121 36.63 -12.41 -14.12
CA PRO A 121 36.68 -12.32 -12.67
C PRO A 121 38.12 -12.58 -12.15
N PRO A 122 38.51 -12.07 -10.96
CA PRO A 122 39.81 -12.39 -10.39
C PRO A 122 39.88 -13.87 -9.99
N LEU A 123 41.00 -14.50 -10.37
CA LEU A 123 41.37 -15.89 -10.09
C LEU A 123 41.40 -16.18 -8.58
N GLN A 124 40.63 -17.18 -8.14
CA GLN A 124 40.94 -18.02 -6.98
C GLN A 124 41.12 -19.47 -7.45
N GLY A 125 42.19 -20.10 -6.97
CA GLY A 125 42.79 -21.28 -7.56
C GLY A 125 41.99 -22.59 -7.46
N SER A 126 42.18 -23.40 -8.51
CA SER A 126 42.36 -24.86 -8.52
C SER A 126 41.44 -25.73 -7.66
N GLN A 127 40.54 -26.51 -8.28
CA GLN A 127 40.83 -27.85 -8.84
C GLN A 127 39.57 -28.54 -9.42
N VAL A 128 39.71 -28.99 -10.67
CA VAL A 128 39.39 -30.32 -11.24
C VAL A 128 37.95 -30.89 -11.19
N GLY A 129 37.43 -31.20 -12.39
CA GLY A 129 36.50 -32.32 -12.68
C GLY A 129 35.21 -31.88 -13.40
N SER A 130 35.16 -31.80 -14.74
CA SER A 130 34.85 -32.93 -15.67
C SER A 130 33.35 -33.33 -15.63
N ILE A 131 32.55 -33.50 -16.69
CA ILE A 131 32.65 -33.54 -18.16
C ILE A 131 31.18 -33.66 -18.71
N HIS A 132 30.98 -33.33 -20.01
CA HIS A 132 29.85 -33.64 -20.93
C HIS A 132 28.50 -32.88 -20.79
N GLN A 133 28.08 -32.06 -21.78
CA GLN A 133 27.48 -32.40 -23.10
C GLN A 133 26.10 -33.09 -22.94
N THR A 134 24.98 -32.73 -23.58
CA THR A 134 24.73 -32.07 -24.88
C THR A 134 23.27 -31.60 -24.99
N ASN A 135 23.07 -30.66 -25.91
CA ASN A 135 21.85 -30.13 -26.52
C ASN A 135 20.79 -31.17 -26.94
N ALA A 136 19.51 -30.76 -26.95
CA ALA A 136 18.76 -30.42 -28.17
C ALA A 136 17.25 -30.76 -28.07
N SER A 137 16.44 -29.70 -28.17
CA SER A 137 15.35 -29.50 -29.15
C SER A 137 14.25 -30.57 -29.39
N SER A 138 13.03 -30.10 -29.14
CA SER A 138 11.64 -30.43 -29.57
C SER A 138 11.47 -30.98 -31.02
N PRO A 139 10.28 -31.39 -31.55
CA PRO A 139 8.88 -31.09 -31.14
C PRO A 139 7.87 -32.28 -31.39
N PRO A 140 6.63 -32.09 -31.89
CA PRO A 140 5.35 -32.29 -31.19
C PRO A 140 4.55 -33.52 -31.71
N PHE A 141 3.36 -33.83 -31.17
CA PHE A 141 2.15 -34.25 -31.92
C PHE A 141 1.02 -34.79 -31.00
N SER A 142 -0.21 -34.30 -31.27
CA SER A 142 -1.51 -35.01 -31.33
C SER A 142 -2.20 -35.60 -30.09
N GLU A 143 -3.42 -35.09 -29.81
CA GLU A 143 -4.59 -35.84 -29.26
C GLU A 143 -5.17 -36.83 -30.33
N PRO A 144 -6.24 -37.64 -30.12
CA PRO A 144 -7.19 -37.88 -28.99
C PRO A 144 -7.42 -39.43 -28.77
N PRO A 145 -8.58 -40.04 -28.32
CA PRO A 145 -9.83 -39.53 -27.73
C PRO A 145 -10.42 -40.31 -26.51
N VAL A 146 -11.53 -39.72 -26.03
CA VAL A 146 -12.67 -40.13 -25.19
C VAL A 146 -13.10 -41.62 -25.22
N GLU A 147 -13.50 -42.16 -24.05
CA GLU A 147 -14.51 -43.23 -23.97
C GLU A 147 -15.46 -43.08 -22.76
N GLN A 148 -16.75 -43.36 -23.03
CA GLN A 148 -17.90 -43.36 -22.15
C GLN A 148 -18.00 -44.69 -21.38
N LEU A 149 -18.65 -44.75 -20.22
CA LEU A 149 -19.37 -45.96 -19.78
C LEU A 149 -20.59 -45.61 -18.89
N ILE A 150 -21.65 -46.36 -19.14
CA ILE A 150 -23.04 -46.21 -18.69
C ILE A 150 -23.39 -47.34 -17.69
N ASP A 151 -24.03 -46.94 -16.58
CA ASP A 151 -25.18 -47.50 -15.85
C ASP A 151 -25.22 -48.91 -15.19
N LYS A 152 -26.02 -48.94 -14.11
CA LYS A 152 -26.78 -50.00 -13.39
C LYS A 152 -26.54 -49.88 -11.86
N GLY A 153 -27.51 -49.79 -10.96
CA GLY A 153 -28.97 -49.88 -11.00
C GLY A 153 -29.47 -50.38 -9.63
N ALA A 154 -30.73 -50.07 -9.29
CA ALA A 154 -31.65 -50.78 -8.38
C ALA A 154 -31.89 -50.26 -6.93
N SER A 155 -33.12 -49.74 -6.76
CA SER A 155 -34.15 -50.18 -5.79
C SER A 155 -34.48 -49.34 -4.53
N ARG A 156 -35.74 -48.88 -4.50
CA ARG A 156 -36.53 -48.38 -3.35
C ARG A 156 -37.03 -49.53 -2.45
N PRO A 157 -37.70 -49.25 -1.31
CA PRO A 157 -39.17 -49.10 -1.35
C PRO A 157 -39.76 -47.93 -0.53
N ASN A 158 -41.02 -47.63 -0.90
CA ASN A 158 -42.00 -46.68 -0.34
C ASN A 158 -42.49 -47.04 1.08
N THR A 159 -42.98 -46.04 1.83
CA THR A 159 -44.39 -45.99 2.31
C THR A 159 -44.76 -44.60 2.84
N ASP A 160 -45.97 -44.17 2.47
CA ASP A 160 -46.70 -42.96 2.88
C ASP A 160 -47.12 -42.94 4.37
N HIS A 161 -47.35 -41.75 4.93
CA HIS A 161 -48.64 -41.30 5.50
C HIS A 161 -48.50 -39.97 6.30
N LEU A 162 -49.26 -38.95 5.88
CA LEU A 162 -49.76 -37.79 6.65
C LEU A 162 -50.70 -38.24 7.82
N PRO A 163 -51.24 -37.39 8.76
CA PRO A 163 -51.54 -35.95 8.61
C PRO A 163 -51.55 -35.00 9.87
N LEU A 164 -51.71 -33.69 9.55
CA LEU A 164 -52.59 -32.66 10.17
C LEU A 164 -52.33 -32.03 11.56
N THR A 165 -52.17 -30.69 11.52
CA THR A 165 -52.80 -29.65 12.37
C THR A 165 -52.29 -29.50 13.82
N LYS A 166 -52.17 -28.32 14.45
CA LYS A 166 -53.06 -27.13 14.46
C LYS A 166 -52.37 -25.93 15.16
N THR A 167 -52.49 -24.74 14.56
CA THR A 167 -52.87 -23.44 15.18
C THR A 167 -52.08 -22.76 16.32
N ARG A 168 -51.73 -21.47 16.07
CA ARG A 168 -51.93 -20.22 16.90
C ARG A 168 -51.30 -20.17 18.30
N LYS A 169 -50.82 -19.06 18.89
CA LYS A 169 -50.97 -17.57 18.78
C LYS A 169 -49.83 -16.99 19.66
N ARG A 170 -49.08 -15.97 19.25
CA ARG A 170 -49.22 -14.52 19.59
C ARG A 170 -49.27 -14.14 21.09
N GLY A 171 -48.43 -13.15 21.45
CA GLY A 171 -48.55 -12.22 22.61
C GLY A 171 -47.32 -12.29 23.52
N ARG A 172 -46.33 -11.38 23.56
CA ARG A 172 -46.23 -9.90 23.65
C ARG A 172 -46.37 -9.35 25.08
N SER A 173 -45.37 -8.52 25.44
CA SER A 173 -45.29 -7.50 26.53
C SER A 173 -44.85 -8.03 27.92
N ALA A 174 -43.76 -7.59 28.56
CA ALA A 174 -43.20 -6.26 28.92
C ALA A 174 -43.69 -5.73 30.30
N ILE A 175 -42.74 -5.11 31.04
CA ILE A 175 -42.86 -4.00 32.03
C ILE A 175 -42.49 -4.29 33.52
N GLU A 176 -41.43 -3.57 33.98
CA GLU A 176 -41.15 -2.87 35.29
C GLU A 176 -41.26 -3.59 36.65
N ALA A 177 -40.69 -3.16 37.80
CA ALA A 177 -39.64 -2.24 38.30
C ALA A 177 -39.54 -2.50 39.84
N ALA A 178 -38.35 -2.45 40.47
CA ALA A 178 -37.89 -1.46 41.48
C ALA A 178 -38.25 -1.69 42.98
N GLU A 179 -37.41 -1.06 43.83
CA GLU A 179 -37.40 -0.84 45.30
C GLU A 179 -36.63 -1.86 46.18
N GLU A 180 -35.56 -1.58 46.94
CA GLU A 180 -35.06 -0.55 47.90
C GLU A 180 -35.17 -0.97 49.38
N SER A 181 -34.03 -1.00 50.10
CA SER A 181 -33.81 -0.42 51.45
C SER A 181 -32.65 -1.09 52.24
N THR A 182 -31.95 -0.24 53.02
CA THR A 182 -30.71 -0.40 53.84
C THR A 182 -31.06 -0.30 55.36
N PRO A 183 -30.15 -0.06 56.36
CA PRO A 183 -28.72 -0.40 56.60
C PRO A 183 -28.43 -0.89 58.06
N ALA A 184 -27.17 -1.26 58.38
CA ALA A 184 -26.60 -1.17 59.74
C ALA A 184 -25.06 -0.98 59.75
N ARG A 185 -24.54 -0.44 60.86
CA ARG A 185 -23.36 0.42 61.07
C ARG A 185 -22.38 -0.19 62.10
N GLN A 186 -21.06 0.08 62.03
CA GLN A 186 -20.14 0.39 63.17
C GLN A 186 -18.65 0.52 62.75
N THR A 187 -18.06 1.74 62.76
CA THR A 187 -17.10 2.36 63.76
C THR A 187 -15.59 2.08 63.53
N LYS A 188 -14.82 3.04 63.00
CA LYS A 188 -13.95 4.07 63.65
C LYS A 188 -12.55 3.59 64.10
N LYS A 189 -11.49 4.23 63.55
CA LYS A 189 -10.55 5.10 64.32
C LYS A 189 -9.62 5.89 63.37
N SER A 190 -9.53 7.19 63.65
CA SER A 190 -8.70 8.18 62.99
C SER A 190 -7.40 8.42 63.77
N ARG A 191 -6.40 9.02 63.10
CA ARG A 191 -5.53 10.03 63.72
C ARG A 191 -5.16 11.08 62.67
N GLN A 192 -5.51 12.33 62.99
CA GLN A 192 -5.38 13.54 62.18
C GLN A 192 -4.04 14.26 62.42
N GLN A 193 -3.73 15.18 61.50
CA GLN A 193 -3.20 16.56 61.63
C GLN A 193 -2.04 16.80 60.64
N THR A 194 -1.95 17.86 59.82
CA THR A 194 -2.70 19.14 59.70
C THR A 194 -2.36 19.86 58.37
N LEU A 195 -3.36 20.57 57.85
CA LEU A 195 -3.48 21.67 56.84
C LEU A 195 -2.22 22.45 56.39
N SER A 196 -2.09 22.94 55.14
CA SER A 196 -2.94 23.95 54.47
C SER A 196 -2.94 23.92 52.92
N THR A 197 -4.11 23.71 52.29
CA THR A 197 -4.91 24.60 51.41
C THR A 197 -4.23 25.29 50.22
N HIS A 198 -4.55 24.85 48.99
CA HIS A 198 -5.37 25.62 48.03
C HIS A 198 -5.97 24.71 46.94
N ASN A 199 -7.19 25.04 46.55
CA ASN A 199 -8.20 24.24 45.83
C ASN A 199 -7.87 23.89 44.37
N THR A 200 -8.10 22.63 43.98
CA THR A 200 -8.80 22.29 42.72
C THR A 200 -9.45 20.92 42.88
N ALA A 201 -10.76 20.84 42.62
CA ALA A 201 -11.57 19.63 42.81
C ALA A 201 -11.07 18.46 41.93
N PRO A 202 -11.03 17.21 42.43
CA PRO A 202 -10.82 16.06 41.57
C PRO A 202 -12.10 15.82 40.76
N GLN A 203 -12.04 16.05 39.45
CA GLN A 203 -13.01 15.44 38.55
C GLN A 203 -12.94 13.93 38.74
N GLU A 204 -14.03 13.31 39.18
CA GLU A 204 -14.24 11.87 39.05
C GLU A 204 -14.13 11.51 37.57
N VAL A 205 -12.98 10.92 37.20
CA VAL A 205 -12.81 10.28 35.90
C VAL A 205 -13.67 9.03 35.93
N SER A 206 -14.89 9.15 35.42
CA SER A 206 -15.73 8.04 35.00
C SER A 206 -14.88 7.06 34.17
N LEU A 207 -14.72 5.84 34.69
CA LEU A 207 -14.16 4.70 33.99
C LEU A 207 -15.02 4.40 32.76
N LYS A 208 -14.68 5.03 31.62
CA LYS A 208 -15.25 4.71 30.32
C LYS A 208 -14.97 3.23 30.02
N SER A 209 -16.00 2.49 29.63
CA SER A 209 -15.93 1.08 29.24
C SER A 209 -14.79 0.81 28.24
N ASN A 210 -14.09 -0.31 28.43
CA ASN A 210 -12.94 -0.75 27.61
C ASN A 210 -13.35 -1.30 26.22
N ASP A 211 -14.64 -1.22 25.85
CA ASP A 211 -15.28 -1.96 24.74
C ASP A 211 -14.91 -1.47 23.32
N GLY A 212 -13.71 -0.91 23.13
CA GLY A 212 -13.21 -0.53 21.80
C GLY A 212 -11.71 -0.30 21.74
N ALA A 213 -10.94 -0.78 22.71
CA ALA A 213 -9.49 -0.63 22.70
C ALA A 213 -8.82 -1.44 21.58
N LEU A 214 -9.30 -2.66 21.35
CA LEU A 214 -8.86 -3.51 20.24
C LEU A 214 -9.22 -2.90 18.89
N ASP A 215 -10.45 -2.45 18.73
CA ASP A 215 -10.90 -1.82 17.47
C ASP A 215 -10.05 -0.60 17.14
N LYS A 216 -9.74 0.25 18.13
CA LYS A 216 -8.82 1.38 17.94
C LYS A 216 -7.41 0.95 17.51
N LEU A 217 -6.91 -0.18 18.02
CA LEU A 217 -5.63 -0.72 17.58
C LEU A 217 -5.71 -1.19 16.12
N ILE A 218 -6.72 -1.99 15.78
CA ILE A 218 -6.93 -2.53 14.42
C ILE A 218 -7.14 -1.40 13.41
N THR A 219 -8.03 -0.46 13.71
CA THR A 219 -8.27 0.75 12.92
C THR A 219 -6.98 1.54 12.72
N GLY A 220 -6.20 1.73 13.78
CA GLY A 220 -4.91 2.44 13.68
C GLY A 220 -3.91 1.74 12.75
N VAL A 221 -3.84 0.40 12.79
CA VAL A 221 -3.00 -0.39 11.87
C VAL A 221 -3.47 -0.22 10.43
N TRP A 222 -4.76 -0.38 10.15
CA TRP A 222 -5.29 -0.19 8.80
C TRP A 222 -5.08 1.22 8.27
N GLN A 223 -5.33 2.25 9.08
CA GLN A 223 -5.07 3.64 8.71
C GLN A 223 -3.60 3.88 8.37
N ALA A 224 -2.67 3.29 9.12
CA ALA A 224 -1.25 3.42 8.84
C ALA A 224 -0.83 2.69 7.55
N LEU A 225 -1.38 1.50 7.29
CA LEU A 225 -1.09 0.71 6.08
C LEU A 225 -1.55 1.42 4.80
N PHE A 226 -2.79 1.94 4.80
CA PHE A 226 -3.38 2.67 3.67
C PHE A 226 -2.99 4.15 3.64
N SER A 227 -2.07 4.60 4.50
CA SER A 227 -1.56 5.97 4.46
C SER A 227 -0.58 6.17 3.29
N ASP A 228 -0.66 7.34 2.64
CA ASP A 228 0.29 7.75 1.60
C ASP A 228 1.71 7.91 2.14
N THR A 229 1.85 8.05 3.46
CA THR A 229 3.14 8.32 4.09
C THR A 229 3.91 7.02 4.29
N LYS A 230 4.73 6.66 3.30
CA LYS A 230 5.52 5.43 3.29
C LYS A 230 6.44 5.31 4.51
N LEU A 231 6.59 4.08 5.01
CA LEU A 231 7.62 3.71 5.99
C LEU A 231 8.92 3.37 5.25
N ASP A 232 9.81 4.34 5.08
CA ASP A 232 11.09 4.13 4.41
C ASP A 232 12.28 4.38 5.37
N PRO A 233 13.09 3.35 5.68
CA PRO A 233 14.31 3.51 6.46
C PRO A 233 15.38 4.38 5.76
N SER A 234 15.30 4.57 4.45
CA SER A 234 16.29 5.40 3.72
C SER A 234 16.24 6.87 4.17
N GLU A 235 15.05 7.40 4.45
CA GLU A 235 14.84 8.75 4.98
C GLU A 235 15.50 8.91 6.36
N PHE A 236 15.47 7.86 7.18
CA PHE A 236 16.19 7.85 8.46
C PHE A 236 17.71 7.93 8.25
N SER A 237 18.28 7.13 7.35
CA SER A 237 19.72 7.18 7.06
C SER A 237 20.17 8.54 6.52
N ILE A 238 19.40 9.15 5.61
CA ILE A 238 19.67 10.49 5.09
C ILE A 238 19.62 11.51 6.23
N TYR A 239 18.60 11.43 7.09
CA TYR A 239 18.43 12.33 8.22
C TYR A 239 19.59 12.24 9.21
N VAL A 240 19.98 11.02 9.62
CA VAL A 240 21.13 10.78 10.51
C VAL A 240 22.43 11.25 9.89
N GLN A 241 22.69 10.95 8.61
CA GLN A 241 23.89 11.38 7.91
C GLN A 241 23.96 12.91 7.79
N THR A 242 22.82 13.57 7.58
CA THR A 242 22.73 15.03 7.53
C THR A 242 23.08 15.66 8.88
N ILE A 243 22.58 15.08 9.99
CA ILE A 243 22.90 15.54 11.34
C ILE A 243 24.38 15.29 11.66
N ALA A 244 24.89 14.10 11.34
CA ALA A 244 26.26 13.70 11.67
C ALA A 244 27.33 14.54 10.95
N ASN A 245 27.02 15.04 9.74
CA ASN A 245 27.96 15.81 8.92
C ASN A 245 27.79 17.33 9.05
N SER A 246 26.90 17.82 9.92
CA SER A 246 26.61 19.24 10.05
C SER A 246 27.16 19.78 11.37
N GLU A 247 28.17 20.66 11.28
CA GLU A 247 28.75 21.35 12.45
C GLU A 247 27.75 22.34 13.09
N GLU A 248 26.78 22.84 12.32
CA GLU A 248 25.65 23.64 12.80
C GLU A 248 24.33 23.05 12.31
N LEU A 249 23.48 22.55 13.23
CA LEU A 249 22.14 21.98 12.99
C LEU A 249 21.12 23.02 12.49
N LYS A 250 21.38 23.64 11.34
CA LYS A 250 20.46 24.55 10.69
C LYS A 250 19.52 23.74 9.78
N LEU A 251 18.53 23.08 10.37
CA LEU A 251 17.53 22.28 9.64
C LEU A 251 16.76 23.11 8.58
N LEU A 252 16.71 24.43 8.75
CA LEU A 252 16.10 25.40 7.84
C LEU A 252 17.11 26.21 7.00
N ALA A 253 18.42 26.05 7.18
CA ALA A 253 19.41 26.82 6.42
C ALA A 253 20.15 25.99 5.38
N GLY A 254 20.25 26.57 4.18
CA GLY A 254 20.82 26.01 2.96
C GLY A 254 19.71 25.83 1.92
N SER A 255 19.66 26.55 0.80
CA SER A 255 20.59 27.48 0.14
C SER A 255 19.77 28.43 -0.75
N GLU A 256 20.25 29.67 -0.96
CA GLU A 256 19.91 30.56 -2.09
C GLU A 256 18.43 30.98 -2.23
N ILE A 257 18.00 31.94 -1.41
CA ILE A 257 17.43 33.14 -2.03
C ILE A 257 18.68 33.90 -2.46
N GLU A 258 18.98 33.89 -3.76
CA GLU A 258 19.70 35.03 -4.31
C GLU A 258 18.97 36.27 -3.80
N GLU A 259 19.71 37.24 -3.26
CA GLU A 259 19.27 38.63 -3.09
C GLU A 259 18.89 39.29 -4.45
N ALA A 260 18.41 38.52 -5.43
CA ALA A 260 18.02 38.92 -6.77
C ALA A 260 16.51 39.19 -6.92
N ASP A 261 15.68 38.97 -5.88
CA ASP A 261 14.26 39.33 -5.93
C ASP A 261 13.80 40.27 -4.82
N ILE A 262 14.74 40.99 -4.19
CA ILE A 262 14.39 42.16 -3.35
C ILE A 262 14.04 43.38 -4.23
N THR A 263 14.19 43.28 -5.55
CA THR A 263 13.72 44.29 -6.50
C THR A 263 12.26 44.10 -6.93
N THR A 264 11.63 42.94 -6.65
CA THR A 264 10.16 42.81 -6.70
C THR A 264 9.63 42.50 -5.30
N GLY A 265 9.08 43.50 -4.62
CA GLY A 265 8.69 43.44 -3.21
C GLY A 265 7.52 42.52 -2.86
N ASP A 266 7.47 41.28 -3.37
CA ASP A 266 6.37 40.35 -3.12
C ASP A 266 6.68 39.38 -1.97
N SER A 267 6.49 39.89 -0.74
CA SER A 267 6.58 39.13 0.52
C SER A 267 5.78 37.81 0.53
N THR A 268 4.77 37.68 -0.35
CA THR A 268 3.92 36.48 -0.43
C THR A 268 4.64 35.29 -1.05
N VAL A 269 5.56 35.49 -1.99
CA VAL A 269 6.33 34.42 -2.66
C VAL A 269 7.36 33.83 -1.70
N ALA A 270 8.08 34.68 -0.96
CA ALA A 270 9.04 34.26 0.06
C ALA A 270 8.35 33.46 1.19
N ALA A 271 7.17 33.90 1.64
CA ALA A 271 6.39 33.17 2.64
C ALA A 271 5.92 31.79 2.14
N ARG A 272 5.45 31.68 0.89
CA ARG A 272 5.10 30.39 0.27
C ARG A 272 6.30 29.44 0.18
N SER A 273 7.48 29.96 -0.15
CA SER A 273 8.74 29.19 -0.20
C SER A 273 9.15 28.66 1.18
N LEU A 274 9.10 29.48 2.23
CA LEU A 274 9.36 29.03 3.60
C LEU A 274 8.36 27.97 4.07
N PHE A 275 7.06 28.19 3.84
CA PHE A 275 6.02 27.23 4.19
C PHE A 275 6.24 25.87 3.51
N SER A 276 6.55 25.86 2.22
CA SER A 276 6.86 24.64 1.48
C SER A 276 8.06 23.88 2.06
N ARG A 277 9.14 24.60 2.42
CA ARG A 277 10.33 24.02 3.07
C ARG A 277 10.02 23.42 4.43
N VAL A 278 9.30 24.16 5.28
CA VAL A 278 8.89 23.67 6.61
C VAL A 278 7.98 22.45 6.49
N ASN A 279 7.07 22.41 5.53
CA ASN A 279 6.21 21.25 5.27
C ASN A 279 7.05 20.01 4.91
N LEU A 280 8.07 20.17 4.07
CA LEU A 280 8.97 19.07 3.71
C LEU A 280 9.73 18.53 4.93
N ILE A 281 10.24 19.42 5.78
CA ILE A 281 10.94 19.05 7.02
C ILE A 281 9.99 18.36 8.00
N ALA A 282 8.82 18.94 8.25
CA ALA A 282 7.81 18.35 9.14
C ALA A 282 7.41 16.95 8.68
N ARG A 283 7.23 16.75 7.37
CA ARG A 283 6.98 15.43 6.77
C ARG A 283 8.11 14.45 7.04
N ARG A 284 9.37 14.84 6.79
CA ARG A 284 10.56 14.00 7.02
C ARG A 284 10.72 13.62 8.49
N VAL A 285 10.65 14.59 9.41
CA VAL A 285 10.75 14.33 10.86
C VAL A 285 9.64 13.40 11.33
N SER A 286 8.41 13.59 10.82
CA SER A 286 7.29 12.70 11.13
C SER A 286 7.52 11.28 10.61
N GLN A 287 8.06 11.12 9.40
CA GLN A 287 8.43 9.81 8.84
C GLN A 287 9.51 9.11 9.68
N THR A 288 10.59 9.82 9.98
CA THR A 288 11.70 9.35 10.82
C THR A 288 11.21 8.94 12.21
N SER A 289 10.37 9.77 12.85
CA SER A 289 9.81 9.47 14.17
C SER A 289 8.95 8.19 14.16
N ARG A 290 8.10 8.01 13.14
CA ARG A 290 7.31 6.78 12.97
C ARG A 290 8.20 5.55 12.77
N PHE A 291 9.26 5.67 11.97
CA PHE A 291 10.22 4.60 11.78
C PHE A 291 10.94 4.23 13.08
N CYS A 292 11.49 5.21 13.80
CA CYS A 292 12.13 4.99 15.10
C CYS A 292 11.18 4.32 16.09
N ARG A 293 9.91 4.76 16.13
CA ARG A 293 8.91 4.17 17.00
C ARG A 293 8.61 2.71 16.63
N ALA A 294 8.46 2.42 15.34
CA ALA A 294 8.24 1.07 14.83
C ALA A 294 9.43 0.14 15.14
N LEU A 295 10.65 0.64 14.95
CA LEU A 295 11.88 -0.08 15.29
C LEU A 295 11.98 -0.34 16.79
N GLU A 296 11.74 0.68 17.61
CA GLU A 296 11.79 0.61 19.07
C GLU A 296 10.87 -0.50 19.61
N VAL A 297 9.58 -0.51 19.24
CA VAL A 297 8.64 -1.54 19.71
C VAL A 297 8.99 -2.93 19.22
N SER A 298 9.53 -3.03 18.01
CA SER A 298 9.88 -4.31 17.40
C SER A 298 11.11 -4.92 18.07
N VAL A 299 12.12 -4.09 18.36
CA VAL A 299 13.31 -4.48 19.14
C VAL A 299 12.92 -4.86 20.56
N GLN A 300 12.06 -4.07 21.21
CA GLN A 300 11.56 -4.39 22.56
C GLN A 300 10.82 -5.73 22.59
N ALA A 301 9.95 -6.00 21.61
CA ALA A 301 9.27 -7.29 21.49
C ALA A 301 10.26 -8.44 21.26
N ARG A 302 11.25 -8.25 20.38
CA ARG A 302 12.29 -9.24 20.10
C ARG A 302 13.18 -9.51 21.32
N TRP A 303 13.54 -8.47 22.06
CA TRP A 303 14.34 -8.58 23.28
C TRP A 303 13.66 -9.46 24.32
N VAL A 304 12.34 -9.32 24.52
CA VAL A 304 11.59 -10.17 25.44
C VAL A 304 11.62 -11.63 25.02
N GLN A 305 11.57 -11.92 23.71
CA GLN A 305 11.75 -13.28 23.20
C GLN A 305 13.16 -13.81 23.53
N CYS A 306 14.21 -13.04 23.29
CA CYS A 306 15.58 -13.43 23.64
C CYS A 306 15.74 -13.66 25.15
N PHE A 307 15.09 -12.85 25.99
CA PHE A 307 15.06 -13.05 27.43
C PHE A 307 14.43 -14.39 27.79
N ASP A 308 13.28 -14.73 27.20
CA ASP A 308 12.63 -16.03 27.43
C ASP A 308 13.50 -17.20 27.01
N ASP A 309 14.09 -17.11 25.81
CA ASP A 309 14.97 -18.15 25.28
C ASP A 309 16.19 -18.35 26.20
N ARG A 310 16.77 -17.27 26.72
CA ARG A 310 17.87 -17.32 27.69
C ARG A 310 17.45 -17.98 29.00
N VAL A 311 16.27 -17.66 29.53
CA VAL A 311 15.71 -18.33 30.73
C VAL A 311 15.50 -19.82 30.46
N GLN A 312 14.96 -20.20 29.30
CA GLN A 312 14.74 -21.60 28.93
C GLN A 312 16.07 -22.38 28.85
N VAL A 313 17.11 -21.77 28.28
CA VAL A 313 18.45 -22.38 28.20
C VAL A 313 19.03 -22.62 29.59
N LEU A 314 18.99 -21.62 30.48
CA LEU A 314 19.50 -21.74 31.85
C LEU A 314 18.66 -22.70 32.72
N SER A 315 17.36 -22.83 32.42
CA SER A 315 16.46 -23.76 33.11
C SER A 315 16.79 -25.24 32.87
N ARG A 316 17.72 -25.55 31.95
CA ARG A 316 18.25 -26.91 31.74
C ARG A 316 19.21 -27.34 32.86
N SER A 317 19.85 -26.39 33.53
CA SER A 317 20.85 -26.64 34.59
C SER A 317 20.48 -26.01 35.94
N HIS A 318 19.46 -25.16 35.98
CA HIS A 318 19.00 -24.46 37.17
C HIS A 318 17.47 -24.54 37.28
N THR A 319 16.92 -24.33 38.48
CA THR A 319 15.48 -24.12 38.65
C THR A 319 15.00 -22.88 37.88
N PRO A 320 13.77 -22.84 37.36
CA PRO A 320 13.24 -21.70 36.59
C PRO A 320 13.37 -20.34 37.28
N GLU A 321 13.21 -20.29 38.61
CA GLU A 321 13.33 -19.07 39.42
C GLU A 321 14.76 -18.54 39.43
N VAL A 322 15.74 -19.44 39.58
CA VAL A 322 17.17 -19.12 39.55
C VAL A 322 17.59 -18.71 38.14
N ALA A 323 17.19 -19.46 37.11
CA ALA A 323 17.44 -19.11 35.71
C ALA A 323 16.92 -17.71 35.39
N LYS A 324 15.68 -17.39 35.79
CA LYS A 324 15.09 -16.06 35.62
C LYS A 324 15.86 -14.97 36.36
N LYS A 325 16.29 -15.22 37.60
CA LYS A 325 17.07 -14.27 38.39
C LYS A 325 18.44 -14.00 37.75
N MET A 326 19.09 -15.04 37.22
CA MET A 326 20.37 -14.92 36.51
C MET A 326 20.22 -14.09 35.24
N THR A 327 19.26 -14.43 34.37
CA THR A 327 18.99 -13.66 33.15
C THR A 327 18.63 -12.21 33.47
N MET A 328 17.85 -11.97 34.54
CA MET A 328 17.53 -10.62 35.00
C MET A 328 18.78 -9.86 35.45
N GLY A 329 19.70 -10.52 36.16
CA GLY A 329 20.98 -9.94 36.55
C GLY A 329 21.86 -9.55 35.36
N GLU A 330 22.00 -10.45 34.37
CA GLU A 330 22.69 -10.18 33.10
C GLU A 330 22.10 -8.95 32.41
N ALA A 331 20.79 -8.94 32.21
CA ALA A 331 20.10 -7.83 31.55
C ALA A 331 20.22 -6.50 32.30
N CYS A 332 20.10 -6.50 33.64
CA CYS A 332 20.26 -5.28 34.43
C CYS A 332 21.67 -4.69 34.29
N SER A 333 22.69 -5.56 34.24
CA SER A 333 24.08 -5.15 34.00
C SER A 333 24.24 -4.49 32.63
N ASP A 334 23.68 -5.09 31.57
CA ASP A 334 23.79 -4.58 30.21
C ASP A 334 23.05 -3.25 30.00
N PHE A 335 21.86 -3.10 30.60
CA PHE A 335 21.09 -1.85 30.52
C PHE A 335 21.60 -0.75 31.46
N GLY A 336 22.31 -1.11 32.53
CA GLY A 336 22.60 -0.20 33.64
C GLY A 336 21.35 0.23 34.42
N TRP A 337 20.31 -0.61 34.44
CA TRP A 337 19.04 -0.34 35.13
C TRP A 337 18.89 -1.18 36.39
N SER A 338 18.12 -0.68 37.35
CA SER A 338 17.69 -1.50 38.48
C SER A 338 16.72 -2.60 38.04
N GLU A 339 16.69 -3.70 38.79
CA GLU A 339 15.76 -4.81 38.54
C GLU A 339 14.29 -4.33 38.50
N LYS A 340 13.95 -3.34 39.33
CA LYS A 340 12.61 -2.75 39.37
C LYS A 340 12.27 -2.02 38.07
N GLU A 341 13.19 -1.22 37.54
CA GLU A 341 13.00 -0.48 36.30
C GLU A 341 12.84 -1.43 35.11
N LEU A 342 13.73 -2.42 35.00
CA LEU A 342 13.67 -3.40 33.91
C LEU A 342 12.38 -4.22 33.97
N ARG A 343 11.95 -4.69 35.15
CA ARG A 343 10.66 -5.38 35.30
C ARG A 343 9.48 -4.51 34.87
N ASN A 344 9.47 -3.22 35.24
CA ASN A 344 8.39 -2.30 34.87
C ASN A 344 8.31 -2.08 33.35
N LYS A 345 9.46 -1.94 32.67
CA LYS A 345 9.52 -1.83 31.21
C LYS A 345 9.12 -3.14 30.55
N MET A 346 9.66 -4.26 31.03
CA MET A 346 9.36 -5.60 30.51
C MET A 346 7.87 -5.94 30.61
N CYS A 347 7.15 -5.50 31.66
CA CYS A 347 5.70 -5.68 31.74
C CYS A 347 4.93 -5.13 30.53
N ILE A 348 5.41 -4.03 29.94
CA ILE A 348 4.83 -3.42 28.73
C ILE A 348 5.34 -4.15 27.49
N TRP A 349 6.64 -4.43 27.42
CA TRP A 349 7.27 -5.10 26.27
C TRP A 349 6.74 -6.52 26.04
N ARG A 350 6.35 -7.21 27.11
CA ARG A 350 5.60 -8.48 27.06
C ARG A 350 4.29 -8.35 26.29
N GLY A 351 3.63 -7.19 26.39
CA GLY A 351 2.46 -6.88 25.58
C GLY A 351 2.79 -6.77 24.09
N TYR A 352 3.89 -6.08 23.76
CA TYR A 352 4.37 -6.00 22.38
C TYR A 352 4.73 -7.38 21.82
N GLN A 353 5.47 -8.20 22.58
CA GLN A 353 5.79 -9.58 22.20
C GLN A 353 4.53 -10.41 21.93
N HIS A 354 3.51 -10.31 22.78
CA HIS A 354 2.26 -11.07 22.59
C HIS A 354 1.52 -10.64 21.32
N ILE A 355 1.42 -9.33 21.08
CA ILE A 355 0.84 -8.78 19.84
C ILE A 355 1.62 -9.25 18.62
N ALA A 356 2.95 -9.19 18.64
CA ALA A 356 3.80 -9.67 17.54
C ALA A 356 3.62 -11.18 17.29
N LYS A 357 3.47 -11.98 18.34
CA LYS A 357 3.27 -13.42 18.24
C LYS A 357 1.94 -13.76 17.55
N CYS A 358 0.86 -13.03 17.89
CA CYS A 358 -0.48 -13.32 17.37
C CYS A 358 -0.76 -12.61 16.04
N GLY A 359 -0.60 -11.29 15.98
CA GLY A 359 -0.88 -10.46 14.80
C GLY A 359 0.31 -10.21 13.87
N GLY A 360 1.48 -10.78 14.17
CA GLY A 360 2.71 -10.52 13.43
C GLY A 360 3.35 -9.17 13.74
N TYR A 361 4.60 -8.99 13.33
CA TYR A 361 5.34 -7.73 13.50
C TYR A 361 4.69 -6.56 12.76
N VAL A 362 3.95 -6.83 11.67
CA VAL A 362 3.16 -5.82 10.96
C VAL A 362 2.21 -5.06 11.90
N THR A 363 1.60 -5.77 12.85
CA THR A 363 0.69 -5.15 13.83
C THR A 363 1.44 -4.15 14.73
N LEU A 364 2.68 -4.44 15.12
CA LEU A 364 3.48 -3.51 15.93
C LEU A 364 4.00 -2.33 15.12
N ILE A 365 4.54 -2.60 13.93
CA ILE A 365 5.20 -1.61 13.08
C ILE A 365 4.23 -0.52 12.64
N PHE A 366 2.99 -0.91 12.34
CA PHE A 366 1.94 0.01 11.90
C PHE A 366 0.97 0.42 13.02
N ALA A 367 1.24 0.06 14.27
CA ALA A 367 0.37 0.46 15.37
C ALA A 367 0.40 1.97 15.59
N GLY A 368 -0.78 2.55 15.85
CA GLY A 368 -0.92 3.94 16.24
C GLY A 368 -0.34 4.27 17.63
N PRO A 369 -0.35 5.56 18.03
CA PRO A 369 0.21 6.02 19.31
C PRO A 369 -0.44 5.39 20.54
N GLY A 370 -1.65 4.82 20.40
CA GLY A 370 -2.36 4.11 21.47
C GLY A 370 -1.70 2.80 21.93
N LEU A 371 -0.76 2.22 21.16
CA LEU A 371 -0.15 0.91 21.44
C LEU A 371 0.46 0.81 22.85
N TYR A 372 1.14 1.88 23.29
CA TYR A 372 1.75 1.92 24.63
C TYR A 372 0.69 1.79 25.73
N ARG A 373 -0.41 2.56 25.62
CA ARG A 373 -1.51 2.52 26.61
C ARG A 373 -2.22 1.17 26.57
N PHE A 374 -2.45 0.62 25.37
CA PHE A 374 -3.02 -0.71 25.16
C PHE A 374 -2.25 -1.77 25.95
N CYS A 375 -0.91 -1.77 25.85
CA CYS A 375 -0.06 -2.73 26.56
C CYS A 375 0.12 -2.43 28.05
N LYS A 376 0.32 -1.15 28.43
CA LYS A 376 0.53 -0.75 29.83
C LYS A 376 -0.66 -1.08 30.72
N TYR A 377 -1.87 -0.80 30.24
CA TYR A 377 -3.10 -1.02 31.00
C TYR A 377 -3.78 -2.34 30.67
N ARG A 378 -3.16 -3.19 29.85
CA ARG A 378 -3.69 -4.50 29.46
C ARG A 378 -5.13 -4.42 28.94
N LEU A 379 -5.40 -3.40 28.13
CA LEU A 379 -6.73 -3.15 27.60
C LEU A 379 -7.13 -4.31 26.67
N SER A 380 -8.16 -5.07 27.03
CA SER A 380 -8.65 -6.24 26.28
C SER A 380 -7.55 -7.31 26.04
N PHE A 381 -6.71 -7.59 27.04
CA PHE A 381 -5.75 -8.70 26.94
C PHE A 381 -6.42 -10.04 27.24
N ASP A 382 -7.25 -10.51 26.33
CA ASP A 382 -7.99 -11.78 26.40
C ASP A 382 -7.82 -12.62 25.12
N ASP A 383 -8.19 -13.89 25.20
CA ASP A 383 -8.02 -14.83 24.08
C ASP A 383 -8.79 -14.42 22.82
N LYS A 384 -9.94 -13.76 22.98
CA LYS A 384 -10.75 -13.27 21.84
C LYS A 384 -9.98 -12.20 21.08
N THR A 385 -9.32 -11.30 21.80
CA THR A 385 -8.51 -10.23 21.22
C THR A 385 -7.34 -10.77 20.42
N PHE A 386 -6.60 -11.74 20.98
CA PHE A 386 -5.47 -12.34 20.27
C PHE A 386 -5.90 -13.25 19.12
N ALA A 387 -7.05 -13.92 19.23
CA ALA A 387 -7.66 -14.64 18.11
C ALA A 387 -8.06 -13.71 16.97
N ALA A 388 -8.61 -12.53 17.27
CA ALA A 388 -8.93 -11.52 16.26
C ALA A 388 -7.68 -11.00 15.53
N LEU A 389 -6.63 -10.65 16.29
CA LEU A 389 -5.34 -10.23 15.70
C LEU A 389 -4.71 -11.34 14.84
N HIS A 390 -4.80 -12.58 15.29
CA HIS A 390 -4.35 -13.73 14.51
C HIS A 390 -5.14 -13.90 13.21
N GLY A 391 -6.46 -13.74 13.25
CA GLY A 391 -7.32 -13.77 12.05
C GLY A 391 -6.98 -12.69 11.02
N LEU A 392 -6.54 -11.51 11.48
CA LEU A 392 -6.15 -10.39 10.61
C LEU A 392 -4.69 -10.41 10.15
N ARG A 393 -3.85 -11.30 10.70
CA ARG A 393 -2.41 -11.31 10.42
C ARG A 393 -2.10 -11.40 8.93
N ALA A 394 -2.72 -12.34 8.23
CA ALA A 394 -2.48 -12.55 6.80
C ALA A 394 -2.92 -11.33 5.97
N ALA A 395 -4.08 -10.76 6.31
CA ALA A 395 -4.62 -9.55 5.73
C ALA A 395 -3.67 -8.35 5.91
N PHE A 396 -3.16 -8.13 7.14
CA PHE A 396 -2.17 -7.08 7.41
C PHE A 396 -0.86 -7.30 6.66
N GLU A 397 -0.32 -8.52 6.62
CA GLU A 397 0.94 -8.81 5.92
C GLU A 397 0.83 -8.59 4.40
N VAL A 398 -0.28 -8.99 3.77
CA VAL A 398 -0.55 -8.72 2.34
C VAL A 398 -0.59 -7.21 2.07
N ALA A 399 -1.32 -6.46 2.90
CA ALA A 399 -1.39 -5.01 2.77
C ALA A 399 -0.04 -4.34 3.00
N ALA A 400 0.74 -4.77 3.98
CA ALA A 400 2.05 -4.20 4.24
C ALA A 400 3.03 -4.48 3.09
N ASP A 401 3.07 -5.71 2.57
CA ASP A 401 4.00 -6.10 1.50
C ASP A 401 3.70 -5.39 0.16
N THR A 402 2.43 -5.15 -0.13
CA THR A 402 1.97 -4.53 -1.39
C THR A 402 1.90 -3.01 -1.31
N LEU A 403 1.49 -2.43 -0.17
CA LEU A 403 1.32 -0.98 -0.01
C LEU A 403 2.55 -0.29 0.61
N GLN A 404 3.35 -1.00 1.41
CA GLN A 404 4.46 -0.43 2.19
C GLN A 404 5.76 -1.21 1.96
N PRO A 405 6.26 -1.34 0.71
CA PRO A 405 7.25 -2.36 0.32
C PRO A 405 8.58 -2.36 1.10
N CYS A 406 8.94 -1.25 1.76
CA CYS A 406 10.15 -1.13 2.58
C CYS A 406 9.97 -1.58 4.04
N TRP A 407 8.76 -1.92 4.50
CA TRP A 407 8.47 -2.17 5.92
C TRP A 407 9.30 -3.32 6.51
N ARG A 408 9.57 -4.36 5.71
CA ARG A 408 10.34 -5.53 6.14
C ARG A 408 11.80 -5.23 6.45
N ARG A 409 12.34 -4.09 6.02
CA ARG A 409 13.67 -3.64 6.44
C ARG A 409 13.76 -3.44 7.95
N VAL A 410 12.65 -3.10 8.63
CA VAL A 410 12.60 -3.08 10.10
C VAL A 410 12.91 -4.46 10.67
N LEU A 411 12.43 -5.53 10.03
CA LEU A 411 12.70 -6.91 10.44
C LEU A 411 14.18 -7.29 10.27
N GLY A 412 14.88 -6.68 9.31
CA GLY A 412 16.33 -6.84 9.14
C GLY A 412 17.13 -6.48 10.38
N PHE A 413 16.76 -5.41 11.09
CA PHE A 413 17.38 -5.04 12.38
C PHE A 413 17.16 -6.08 13.49
N LEU A 414 16.17 -6.95 13.33
CA LEU A 414 15.85 -8.02 14.28
C LEU A 414 16.51 -9.35 13.89
N GLY A 415 17.31 -9.38 12.82
CA GLY A 415 17.90 -10.60 12.27
C GLY A 415 16.87 -11.51 11.58
N MET A 416 15.76 -10.95 11.08
CA MET A 416 14.69 -11.68 10.41
C MET A 416 14.72 -11.43 8.89
N SER A 417 14.03 -12.29 8.12
CA SER A 417 13.96 -12.13 6.66
C SER A 417 13.33 -10.79 6.25
N GLN A 418 13.97 -10.14 5.29
CA GLN A 418 13.51 -8.90 4.66
C GLN A 418 12.73 -9.14 3.37
N GLU A 419 12.65 -10.40 2.94
CA GLU A 419 11.99 -10.79 1.68
C GLU A 419 10.49 -10.55 1.77
N ARG A 420 9.95 -9.89 0.74
CA ARG A 420 8.50 -9.72 0.60
C ARG A 420 7.87 -11.05 0.27
N LYS A 421 6.83 -11.39 1.03
CA LYS A 421 6.08 -12.61 0.82
C LYS A 421 5.03 -12.44 -0.29
N TYR A 422 4.47 -11.24 -0.38
CA TYR A 422 3.46 -10.88 -1.38
C TYR A 422 3.99 -9.72 -2.25
N THR A 423 3.77 -9.77 -3.55
CA THR A 423 4.26 -8.78 -4.51
C THR A 423 3.17 -8.41 -5.50
N GLY A 424 3.38 -7.37 -6.31
CA GLY A 424 2.37 -6.88 -7.24
C GLY A 424 1.30 -6.02 -6.56
N HIS A 425 0.09 -6.07 -7.09
CA HIS A 425 -1.03 -5.26 -6.63
C HIS A 425 -1.67 -5.87 -5.37
N LEU A 426 -2.25 -5.04 -4.50
CA LEU A 426 -2.92 -5.48 -3.27
C LEU A 426 -3.97 -6.56 -3.54
N HIS A 427 -4.75 -6.36 -4.60
CA HIS A 427 -5.88 -7.19 -4.98
C HIS A 427 -5.49 -8.37 -5.89
N ASP A 428 -4.20 -8.60 -6.14
CA ASP A 428 -3.70 -9.85 -6.71
C ASP A 428 -3.76 -11.00 -5.69
N TRP A 429 -4.03 -10.70 -4.41
CA TRP A 429 -4.00 -11.65 -3.31
C TRP A 429 -5.36 -11.77 -2.63
N VAL A 430 -5.82 -13.01 -2.46
CA VAL A 430 -7.09 -13.35 -1.81
C VAL A 430 -6.83 -13.93 -0.43
N ILE A 431 -7.43 -13.32 0.59
CA ILE A 431 -7.35 -13.79 1.97
C ILE A 431 -8.28 -14.99 2.17
N ARG A 432 -7.78 -16.08 2.75
CA ARG A 432 -8.53 -17.35 2.93
C ARG A 432 -8.89 -17.63 4.39
N GLY A 433 -9.54 -16.70 5.07
CA GLY A 433 -9.91 -16.90 6.48
C GLY A 433 -8.72 -17.15 7.44
N PRO A 434 -8.96 -17.34 8.74
CA PRO A 434 -7.89 -17.47 9.73
C PRO A 434 -7.04 -18.72 9.53
N GLY A 435 -5.71 -18.55 9.54
CA GLY A 435 -4.74 -19.66 9.51
C GLY A 435 -4.39 -20.20 8.13
N ASN A 436 -5.15 -19.87 7.08
CA ASN A 436 -4.75 -20.24 5.71
C ASN A 436 -3.92 -19.14 5.07
N GLU A 437 -2.98 -19.56 4.25
CA GLU A 437 -2.15 -18.64 3.47
C GLU A 437 -2.98 -17.97 2.35
N PRO A 438 -2.83 -16.64 2.16
CA PRO A 438 -3.35 -15.94 1.00
C PRO A 438 -2.88 -16.58 -0.31
N VAL A 439 -3.74 -16.56 -1.32
CA VAL A 439 -3.43 -17.13 -2.63
C VAL A 439 -3.53 -16.08 -3.73
N PRO A 440 -2.79 -16.25 -4.85
CA PRO A 440 -3.00 -15.43 -6.02
C PRO A 440 -4.45 -15.51 -6.48
N LEU A 441 -5.02 -14.36 -6.87
CA LEU A 441 -6.40 -14.19 -7.31
C LEU A 441 -6.79 -15.22 -8.37
N ALA A 442 -5.93 -15.43 -9.37
CA ALA A 442 -6.18 -16.36 -10.47
C ALA A 442 -6.48 -17.79 -9.99
N THR A 443 -5.78 -18.24 -8.94
CA THR A 443 -5.97 -19.57 -8.34
C THR A 443 -7.43 -19.83 -7.94
N THR A 444 -8.16 -18.79 -7.51
CA THR A 444 -9.56 -18.91 -7.09
C THR A 444 -10.54 -19.07 -8.25
N TYR A 445 -10.11 -18.75 -9.47
CA TYR A 445 -10.92 -18.84 -10.70
C TYR A 445 -10.54 -20.00 -11.61
N HIS A 446 -9.37 -20.63 -11.40
CA HIS A 446 -8.88 -21.76 -12.21
C HIS A 446 -9.81 -22.97 -12.29
N GLN A 447 -10.79 -23.07 -11.39
CA GLN A 447 -11.83 -24.10 -11.45
C GLN A 447 -12.86 -23.87 -12.57
N TRP A 448 -13.02 -22.63 -13.04
CA TRP A 448 -13.91 -22.28 -14.16
C TRP A 448 -13.15 -21.87 -15.42
N ASP A 449 -12.02 -21.17 -15.25
CA ASP A 449 -11.15 -20.77 -16.36
C ASP A 449 -9.68 -21.00 -15.97
N ARG A 450 -9.08 -22.06 -16.52
CA ARG A 450 -7.68 -22.44 -16.24
C ARG A 450 -6.68 -21.36 -16.65
N ASN A 451 -7.05 -20.52 -17.61
CA ASN A 451 -6.21 -19.45 -18.15
C ASN A 451 -6.64 -18.07 -17.62
N PHE A 452 -7.39 -18.05 -16.51
CA PHE A 452 -7.85 -16.80 -15.92
C PHE A 452 -6.66 -15.92 -15.55
N SER A 453 -6.69 -14.68 -16.04
CA SER A 453 -5.80 -13.62 -15.63
C SER A 453 -6.61 -12.35 -15.42
N TYR A 454 -6.15 -11.50 -14.51
CA TYR A 454 -6.81 -10.26 -14.19
C TYR A 454 -5.81 -9.13 -14.13
N ARG A 455 -6.07 -8.06 -14.89
CA ARG A 455 -5.24 -6.86 -14.94
C ARG A 455 -5.95 -5.73 -14.21
N HIS A 456 -5.30 -5.23 -13.15
CA HIS A 456 -5.77 -4.04 -12.44
C HIS A 456 -5.55 -2.77 -13.27
N ILE A 457 -6.59 -1.98 -13.44
CA ILE A 457 -6.55 -0.69 -14.16
C ILE A 457 -7.12 0.43 -13.27
N GLU A 458 -6.55 1.63 -13.40
CA GLU A 458 -6.98 2.81 -12.64
C GLU A 458 -8.15 3.54 -13.31
N GLY A 459 -8.26 3.45 -14.64
CA GLY A 459 -9.31 4.06 -15.45
C GLY A 459 -9.87 3.06 -16.46
N SER A 460 -11.06 3.36 -16.99
CA SER A 460 -11.70 2.51 -18.01
C SER A 460 -10.94 2.60 -19.34
N VAL A 461 -10.89 1.48 -20.07
CA VAL A 461 -10.25 1.39 -21.40
C VAL A 461 -11.35 1.32 -22.45
N ILE A 462 -11.22 2.06 -23.54
CA ILE A 462 -12.20 2.06 -24.64
C ILE A 462 -11.94 0.86 -25.55
N ASP A 463 -12.99 0.08 -25.82
CA ASP A 463 -13.00 -0.91 -26.90
C ASP A 463 -13.02 -0.16 -28.24
N GLN A 464 -11.87 -0.15 -28.93
CA GLN A 464 -11.72 0.56 -30.20
C GLN A 464 -12.55 -0.06 -31.32
N ASP A 465 -12.87 -1.35 -31.26
CA ASP A 465 -13.70 -2.01 -32.27
C ASP A 465 -15.17 -1.57 -32.12
N ALA A 466 -15.62 -1.33 -30.88
CA ALA A 466 -16.96 -0.85 -30.59
C ALA A 466 -17.12 0.67 -30.77
N TRP A 467 -16.13 1.47 -30.37
CA TRP A 467 -16.28 2.93 -30.22
C TRP A 467 -15.22 3.77 -30.95
N GLY A 468 -14.19 3.16 -31.55
CA GLY A 468 -13.05 3.89 -32.09
C GLY A 468 -12.34 4.71 -31.02
N ASP A 469 -12.07 5.99 -31.31
CA ASP A 469 -11.45 6.94 -30.36
C ASP A 469 -12.48 7.70 -29.50
N HIS A 470 -13.76 7.41 -29.64
CA HIS A 470 -14.83 8.11 -28.93
C HIS A 470 -15.09 7.47 -27.55
N ASP A 471 -15.10 8.27 -26.48
CA ASP A 471 -15.57 7.80 -25.18
C ASP A 471 -17.10 7.93 -25.10
N PRO A 472 -17.87 6.82 -25.08
CA PRO A 472 -19.34 6.85 -25.06
C PRO A 472 -19.93 7.47 -23.79
N ARG A 473 -19.09 7.74 -22.78
CA ARG A 473 -19.48 8.40 -21.54
C ARG A 473 -19.39 9.91 -21.62
N SER A 474 -18.88 10.48 -22.71
CA SER A 474 -18.78 11.92 -22.87
C SER A 474 -20.17 12.56 -22.78
N THR A 475 -20.32 13.55 -21.91
CA THR A 475 -21.54 14.35 -21.74
C THR A 475 -21.36 15.80 -22.21
N CYS A 476 -20.13 16.21 -22.52
CA CYS A 476 -19.86 17.54 -23.06
C CYS A 476 -20.29 17.66 -24.52
N ARG A 477 -21.08 18.70 -24.83
CA ARG A 477 -21.42 19.05 -26.21
C ARG A 477 -20.19 19.63 -26.94
N PRO A 478 -19.92 19.23 -28.19
CA PRO A 478 -18.87 19.85 -29.00
C PRO A 478 -19.09 21.37 -29.11
N GLY A 479 -18.14 22.17 -28.62
CA GLY A 479 -18.17 23.64 -28.71
C GLY A 479 -18.60 24.40 -27.44
N ALA A 480 -18.98 23.73 -26.35
CA ALA A 480 -19.26 24.39 -25.07
C ALA A 480 -17.94 24.71 -24.31
N SER A 481 -17.49 25.97 -24.37
CA SER A 481 -16.37 26.51 -23.58
C SER A 481 -16.79 26.86 -22.14
N GLU A 482 -17.81 26.22 -21.60
CA GLU A 482 -18.25 26.46 -20.23
C GLU A 482 -17.39 25.65 -19.27
N ALA A 483 -16.96 26.29 -18.19
CA ALA A 483 -16.20 25.66 -17.14
C ALA A 483 -16.91 24.37 -16.70
N LEU A 484 -16.22 23.23 -16.77
CA LEU A 484 -16.71 21.92 -16.33
C LEU A 484 -17.14 22.04 -14.86
N SER A 485 -18.43 22.25 -14.64
CA SER A 485 -19.01 22.50 -13.33
C SER A 485 -19.80 21.27 -12.91
N CYS A 486 -19.74 20.98 -11.61
CA CYS A 486 -20.43 19.84 -11.06
C CYS A 486 -21.95 20.06 -11.09
N GLU A 487 -22.72 19.13 -11.64
CA GLU A 487 -24.19 19.22 -11.67
C GLU A 487 -24.82 19.18 -10.26
N VAL A 488 -24.11 18.59 -9.29
CA VAL A 488 -24.60 18.42 -7.91
C VAL A 488 -24.29 19.61 -7.02
N CYS A 489 -23.04 20.10 -7.03
CA CYS A 489 -22.60 21.20 -6.14
C CYS A 489 -22.30 22.52 -6.87
N HIS A 490 -22.42 22.55 -8.19
CA HIS A 490 -22.17 23.70 -9.08
C HIS A 490 -20.75 24.28 -9.03
N ALA A 491 -19.84 23.65 -8.27
CA ALA A 491 -18.46 24.07 -8.20
C ALA A 491 -17.65 23.58 -9.41
N ARG A 492 -16.61 24.34 -9.77
CA ARG A 492 -15.65 23.99 -10.83
C ARG A 492 -14.97 22.66 -10.54
N GLN A 493 -14.92 21.79 -11.54
CA GLN A 493 -14.21 20.52 -11.52
C GLN A 493 -12.84 20.69 -12.20
N SER A 494 -11.79 20.18 -11.56
CA SER A 494 -10.43 20.15 -12.12
C SER A 494 -9.65 19.02 -11.46
N ASP A 495 -8.66 18.45 -12.15
CA ASP A 495 -7.69 17.54 -11.52
C ASP A 495 -6.63 18.32 -10.73
N ASP A 496 -6.44 19.61 -11.06
CA ASP A 496 -5.60 20.52 -10.27
C ASP A 496 -6.33 20.90 -8.99
N SER A 497 -5.83 20.40 -7.85
CA SER A 497 -6.35 20.66 -6.52
C SER A 497 -6.47 22.14 -6.16
N THR A 498 -5.69 23.03 -6.79
CA THR A 498 -5.75 24.48 -6.55
C THR A 498 -6.89 25.15 -7.32
N GLN A 499 -7.36 24.53 -8.40
CA GLN A 499 -8.44 25.02 -9.26
C GLN A 499 -9.77 24.28 -9.03
N ASN A 500 -9.71 23.11 -8.41
CA ASN A 500 -10.88 22.29 -8.14
C ASN A 500 -11.69 22.82 -6.95
N GLY A 501 -12.94 23.23 -7.22
CA GLY A 501 -13.91 23.60 -6.19
C GLY A 501 -14.84 22.45 -5.78
N CYS A 502 -14.96 21.40 -6.59
CA CYS A 502 -15.91 20.32 -6.34
C CYS A 502 -15.47 19.37 -5.21
N ARG A 503 -16.41 19.03 -4.31
CA ARG A 503 -16.21 18.18 -3.12
C ARG A 503 -17.21 17.02 -3.00
N CYS A 504 -17.94 16.66 -4.06
CA CYS A 504 -18.95 15.59 -4.02
C CYS A 504 -18.35 14.20 -3.74
N PHE A 505 -17.20 13.87 -4.35
CA PHE A 505 -16.48 12.61 -4.09
C PHE A 505 -14.96 12.85 -4.01
N PRO A 506 -14.49 13.52 -2.94
CA PRO A 506 -13.11 14.01 -2.85
C PRO A 506 -12.07 12.89 -2.69
N ALA A 507 -12.51 11.68 -2.34
CA ALA A 507 -11.69 10.48 -2.27
C ALA A 507 -11.27 9.95 -3.66
N LEU A 508 -12.09 10.23 -4.69
CA LEU A 508 -11.85 9.78 -6.06
C LEU A 508 -11.42 10.91 -6.99
N TYR A 509 -11.96 12.11 -6.80
CA TYR A 509 -11.83 13.21 -7.75
C TYR A 509 -11.27 14.47 -7.09
N GLY A 510 -10.65 15.34 -7.93
CA GLY A 510 -10.21 16.66 -7.50
C GLY A 510 -8.87 16.72 -6.76
N HIS A 511 -8.12 15.61 -6.75
CA HIS A 511 -6.77 15.52 -6.22
C HIS A 511 -5.88 14.78 -7.23
N SER A 512 -4.59 15.12 -7.24
CA SER A 512 -3.57 14.51 -8.10
C SER A 512 -3.27 13.03 -7.78
N HIS A 513 -3.73 12.53 -6.62
CA HIS A 513 -3.62 11.13 -6.24
C HIS A 513 -4.91 10.70 -5.52
N ALA A 514 -5.75 9.90 -6.19
CA ALA A 514 -6.84 9.20 -5.53
C ALA A 514 -6.25 8.23 -4.49
N ARG A 515 -6.81 8.22 -3.27
CA ARG A 515 -6.34 7.29 -2.25
C ARG A 515 -6.85 5.89 -2.57
N LEU A 516 -5.98 4.90 -2.44
CA LEU A 516 -6.42 3.50 -2.49
C LEU A 516 -7.41 3.26 -1.34
N PRO A 517 -8.65 2.81 -1.63
CA PRO A 517 -9.63 2.60 -0.59
C PRO A 517 -9.20 1.44 0.31
N PRO A 518 -9.49 1.51 1.62
CA PRO A 518 -9.13 0.49 2.59
C PRO A 518 -10.02 -0.76 2.44
N VAL A 519 -9.80 -1.55 1.40
CA VAL A 519 -10.56 -2.75 1.07
C VAL A 519 -9.65 -3.93 0.69
N GLN A 520 -10.11 -5.14 0.97
CA GLN A 520 -9.42 -6.39 0.61
C GLN A 520 -10.37 -7.40 -0.02
N ILE A 521 -9.79 -8.32 -0.79
CA ILE A 521 -10.52 -9.45 -1.36
C ILE A 521 -10.37 -10.64 -0.40
N ILE A 522 -11.52 -11.15 0.04
CA ILE A 522 -11.58 -12.31 0.93
C ILE A 522 -12.42 -13.39 0.26
N GLN A 523 -11.93 -14.63 0.32
CA GLN A 523 -12.70 -15.78 -0.15
C GLN A 523 -13.91 -16.00 0.76
N THR A 524 -15.10 -15.92 0.18
CA THR A 524 -16.37 -16.12 0.87
C THR A 524 -16.61 -17.60 1.16
N SER A 525 -17.18 -17.91 2.32
CA SER A 525 -17.63 -19.26 2.67
C SER A 525 -18.99 -19.62 2.06
N SER A 526 -19.73 -18.63 1.53
CA SER A 526 -21.10 -18.78 1.05
C SER A 526 -21.23 -19.27 -0.39
N GLY A 527 -20.13 -19.65 -1.05
CA GLY A 527 -20.13 -20.08 -2.45
C GLY A 527 -20.18 -18.93 -3.47
N LYS A 528 -20.07 -17.66 -3.04
CA LYS A 528 -19.95 -16.49 -3.93
C LYS A 528 -18.53 -16.32 -4.52
N ASN A 529 -17.67 -17.32 -4.33
CA ASN A 529 -16.23 -17.25 -4.55
C ASN A 529 -15.56 -16.14 -3.72
N ASN A 530 -15.23 -15.01 -4.33
CA ASN A 530 -14.53 -13.90 -3.67
C ASN A 530 -15.51 -12.77 -3.36
N GLY A 531 -15.23 -12.01 -2.30
CA GLY A 531 -15.98 -10.81 -1.92
C GLY A 531 -15.04 -9.66 -1.58
N LEU A 532 -15.52 -8.44 -1.74
CA LEU A 532 -14.82 -7.23 -1.32
C LEU A 532 -15.20 -6.88 0.11
N PHE A 533 -14.22 -6.68 0.99
CA PHE A 533 -14.45 -6.40 2.41
C PHE A 533 -13.78 -5.08 2.80
N ALA A 534 -14.48 -4.31 3.64
CA ALA A 534 -13.99 -3.07 4.18
C ALA A 534 -12.97 -3.31 5.31
N CYS A 535 -11.78 -2.72 5.22
CA CYS A 535 -10.78 -2.74 6.29
C CYS A 535 -11.04 -1.61 7.32
N LEU A 536 -11.62 -0.51 6.86
CA LEU A 536 -12.05 0.65 7.65
C LEU A 536 -13.52 0.95 7.36
N PRO A 537 -14.26 1.62 8.27
CA PRO A 537 -15.62 2.04 7.96
C PRO A 537 -15.64 3.07 6.83
N PHE A 538 -16.73 3.08 6.06
CA PHE A 538 -17.04 4.12 5.08
C PHE A 538 -18.35 4.78 5.48
N GLU A 539 -18.34 6.10 5.61
CA GLU A 539 -19.54 6.86 6.00
C GLU A 539 -20.60 6.81 4.89
N ALA A 540 -21.87 7.01 5.25
CA ALA A 540 -22.94 7.06 4.26
C ALA A 540 -22.70 8.24 3.29
N GLY A 541 -22.79 7.98 1.98
CA GLY A 541 -22.48 8.94 0.91
C GLY A 541 -21.00 8.99 0.52
N GLU A 542 -20.11 8.28 1.21
CA GLU A 542 -18.69 8.22 0.84
C GLU A 542 -18.49 7.30 -0.38
N ALA A 543 -17.64 7.74 -1.33
CA ALA A 543 -17.26 6.90 -2.46
C ALA A 543 -16.26 5.83 -2.04
N VAL A 544 -16.58 4.58 -2.33
CA VAL A 544 -15.67 3.43 -2.16
C VAL A 544 -14.75 3.30 -3.36
N GLY A 545 -15.25 3.52 -4.58
CA GLY A 545 -14.46 3.36 -5.82
C GLY A 545 -15.25 3.63 -7.10
N GLU A 546 -14.57 4.00 -8.18
CA GLU A 546 -15.18 4.04 -9.52
C GLU A 546 -15.28 2.62 -10.09
N PHE A 547 -16.40 2.31 -10.76
CA PHE A 547 -16.57 1.07 -11.51
C PHE A 547 -15.87 1.20 -12.87
N VAL A 548 -14.63 0.70 -12.96
CA VAL A 548 -13.80 0.80 -14.17
C VAL A 548 -13.63 -0.55 -14.87
N GLY A 549 -13.61 -0.54 -16.19
CA GLY A 549 -13.44 -1.75 -16.99
C GLY A 549 -13.23 -1.40 -18.45
N GLU A 550 -13.46 -2.36 -19.32
CA GLU A 550 -13.52 -2.15 -20.76
C GLU A 550 -14.89 -1.56 -21.15
N LEU A 551 -14.88 -0.43 -21.86
CA LEU A 551 -16.08 0.23 -22.36
C LEU A 551 -16.42 -0.35 -23.72
N THR A 552 -17.53 -1.07 -23.81
CA THR A 552 -17.91 -1.86 -24.98
C THR A 552 -19.44 -1.84 -25.16
N THR A 553 -19.96 -2.65 -26.08
CA THR A 553 -21.39 -2.80 -26.34
C THR A 553 -21.71 -4.20 -26.85
N GLY A 554 -22.97 -4.62 -26.76
CA GLY A 554 -23.44 -5.89 -27.33
C GLY A 554 -23.04 -7.17 -26.58
N ILE A 555 -22.38 -7.08 -25.43
CA ILE A 555 -22.10 -8.25 -24.58
C ILE A 555 -23.41 -8.73 -23.94
N THR A 556 -23.67 -10.03 -24.05
CA THR A 556 -24.83 -10.71 -23.47
C THR A 556 -24.39 -11.95 -22.68
N GLY A 557 -25.20 -12.37 -21.69
CA GLY A 557 -24.93 -13.57 -20.88
C GLY A 557 -23.74 -13.47 -19.91
N LEU A 558 -23.08 -12.32 -19.85
CA LEU A 558 -21.97 -12.04 -18.94
C LEU A 558 -22.30 -10.88 -18.00
N ASP A 559 -21.56 -10.81 -16.90
CA ASP A 559 -21.70 -9.74 -15.90
C ASP A 559 -21.10 -8.44 -16.46
N VAL A 560 -21.96 -7.52 -16.89
CA VAL A 560 -21.62 -6.18 -17.38
C VAL A 560 -22.43 -5.12 -16.62
N MET A 561 -21.83 -3.94 -16.44
CA MET A 561 -22.54 -2.76 -15.94
C MET A 561 -23.07 -1.97 -17.12
N PHE A 562 -24.35 -1.61 -17.12
CA PHE A 562 -24.95 -0.77 -18.16
C PHE A 562 -24.85 0.71 -17.77
N GLY A 563 -24.53 1.55 -18.74
CA GLY A 563 -24.57 3.00 -18.60
C GLY A 563 -25.19 3.65 -19.83
N GLN A 564 -25.74 4.85 -19.65
CA GLN A 564 -26.44 5.59 -20.71
C GLN A 564 -26.21 7.09 -20.55
N THR A 565 -25.77 7.74 -21.62
CA THR A 565 -25.73 9.19 -21.80
C THR A 565 -26.86 9.63 -22.73
N GLU A 566 -26.97 10.93 -23.02
CA GLU A 566 -27.91 11.44 -24.04
C GLU A 566 -27.59 10.84 -25.43
N ASP A 567 -26.30 10.61 -25.72
CA ASP A 567 -25.81 10.27 -27.04
C ASP A 567 -25.55 8.76 -27.24
N ALA A 568 -25.33 8.00 -26.16
CA ALA A 568 -24.92 6.60 -26.26
C ALA A 568 -25.41 5.72 -25.11
N SER A 569 -25.66 4.45 -25.41
CA SER A 569 -25.77 3.37 -24.41
C SER A 569 -24.53 2.50 -24.48
N TYR A 570 -23.88 2.25 -23.35
CA TYR A 570 -22.62 1.53 -23.26
C TYR A 570 -22.62 0.50 -22.13
N GLN A 571 -21.64 -0.41 -22.19
CA GLN A 571 -21.41 -1.42 -21.17
C GLN A 571 -20.00 -1.25 -20.61
N ILE A 572 -19.83 -1.46 -19.31
CA ILE A 572 -18.53 -1.60 -18.66
C ILE A 572 -18.34 -3.08 -18.31
N TRP A 573 -17.40 -3.74 -18.97
CA TRP A 573 -17.06 -5.13 -18.75
C TRP A 573 -15.77 -5.26 -17.95
N GLN A 574 -15.86 -5.95 -16.80
CA GLN A 574 -14.69 -6.21 -15.96
C GLN A 574 -14.13 -7.62 -16.17
N GLY A 575 -14.32 -8.24 -17.34
CA GLY A 575 -13.91 -9.62 -17.64
C GLY A 575 -12.48 -9.95 -17.24
N ARG A 576 -11.52 -9.41 -18.00
CA ARG A 576 -10.07 -9.64 -17.84
C ARG A 576 -9.31 -8.45 -17.26
N SER A 577 -9.94 -7.26 -17.22
CA SER A 577 -9.35 -6.07 -16.61
C SER A 577 -10.40 -5.22 -15.91
N GLY A 578 -10.00 -4.54 -14.85
CA GLY A 578 -10.87 -3.69 -14.03
C GLY A 578 -10.20 -3.38 -12.69
N ASN A 579 -10.97 -3.12 -11.65
CA ASN A 579 -10.42 -2.89 -10.31
C ASN A 579 -11.15 -3.75 -9.26
N TYR A 580 -10.93 -3.45 -7.98
CA TYR A 580 -11.53 -4.16 -6.85
C TYR A 580 -13.07 -4.16 -6.83
N THR A 581 -13.72 -3.23 -7.54
CA THR A 581 -15.19 -3.18 -7.59
C THR A 581 -15.80 -4.41 -8.28
N ARG A 582 -15.03 -5.16 -9.08
CA ARG A 582 -15.42 -6.47 -9.63
C ARG A 582 -15.89 -7.46 -8.56
N PHE A 583 -15.31 -7.39 -7.37
CA PHE A 583 -15.52 -8.38 -6.32
C PHE A 583 -16.64 -7.99 -5.36
N VAL A 584 -17.38 -6.91 -5.66
CA VAL A 584 -18.55 -6.49 -4.89
C VAL A 584 -19.71 -7.42 -5.22
N ASN A 585 -20.13 -8.21 -4.24
CA ASN A 585 -21.18 -9.20 -4.40
C ASN A 585 -22.58 -8.60 -4.30
N HIS A 586 -23.57 -9.36 -4.76
CA HIS A 586 -24.97 -9.03 -4.51
C HIS A 586 -25.41 -9.29 -3.06
N SER A 587 -26.23 -8.38 -2.54
CA SER A 587 -27.14 -8.64 -1.42
C SER A 587 -28.53 -8.06 -1.68
N CYS A 588 -29.59 -8.77 -1.28
CA CYS A 588 -30.95 -8.22 -1.29
C CYS A 588 -31.16 -7.16 -0.19
N LYS A 589 -30.23 -7.06 0.76
CA LYS A 589 -30.13 -5.99 1.76
C LYS A 589 -28.71 -5.42 1.67
N PRO A 590 -28.43 -4.60 0.65
CA PRO A 590 -27.09 -4.08 0.40
C PRO A 590 -26.67 -3.04 1.45
N ASN A 591 -25.38 -2.71 1.47
CA ASN A 591 -24.79 -1.62 2.26
C ASN A 591 -24.04 -0.60 1.38
N ALA A 592 -24.14 -0.74 0.06
CA ALA A 592 -23.60 0.18 -0.93
C ALA A 592 -24.53 0.21 -2.16
N GLN A 593 -24.36 1.21 -3.01
CA GLN A 593 -25.08 1.36 -4.28
C GLN A 593 -24.20 1.98 -5.35
N TYR A 594 -24.53 1.77 -6.63
CA TYR A 594 -23.89 2.48 -7.72
C TYR A 594 -24.65 3.76 -8.05
N GLU A 595 -23.93 4.85 -8.25
CA GLU A 595 -24.47 6.16 -8.64
C GLU A 595 -23.77 6.67 -9.90
N HIS A 596 -24.53 7.31 -10.79
CA HIS A 596 -23.97 8.02 -11.92
C HIS A 596 -23.48 9.41 -11.46
N PHE A 597 -22.26 9.76 -11.84
CA PHE A 597 -21.67 11.05 -11.51
C PHE A 597 -20.89 11.61 -12.70
N ASN A 598 -21.25 12.83 -13.13
CA ASN A 598 -20.53 13.51 -14.20
C ASN A 598 -19.30 14.23 -13.62
N TRP A 599 -18.11 13.72 -13.97
CA TRP A 599 -16.83 14.35 -13.64
C TRP A 599 -16.14 14.81 -14.92
N ARG A 600 -15.91 16.12 -15.02
CA ARG A 600 -15.20 16.77 -16.12
C ARG A 600 -15.76 16.42 -17.50
N GLY A 601 -17.09 16.36 -17.60
CA GLY A 601 -17.76 16.07 -18.87
C GLY A 601 -17.77 14.58 -19.26
N THR A 602 -17.45 13.70 -18.32
CA THR A 602 -17.52 12.25 -18.52
C THR A 602 -18.40 11.64 -17.44
N GLN A 603 -19.42 10.90 -17.84
CA GLN A 603 -20.26 10.13 -16.91
C GLN A 603 -19.45 8.98 -16.31
N ARG A 604 -19.47 8.88 -14.98
CA ARG A 604 -18.81 7.83 -14.19
C ARG A 604 -19.86 7.04 -13.42
N ILE A 605 -19.57 5.77 -13.12
CA ILE A 605 -20.37 4.95 -12.23
C ILE A 605 -19.57 4.75 -10.96
N VAL A 606 -20.04 5.29 -9.85
CA VAL A 606 -19.33 5.32 -8.57
C VAL A 606 -20.02 4.40 -7.58
N LEU A 607 -19.26 3.52 -6.91
CA LEU A 607 -19.74 2.75 -5.78
C LEU A 607 -19.77 3.65 -4.53
N VAL A 608 -20.96 3.91 -4.02
CA VAL A 608 -21.22 4.80 -2.88
C VAL A 608 -21.69 3.98 -1.68
N SER A 609 -21.11 4.27 -0.52
CA SER A 609 -21.43 3.64 0.77
C SER A 609 -22.80 4.08 1.28
N GLN A 610 -23.58 3.15 1.84
CA GLN A 610 -24.78 3.45 2.63
C GLN A 610 -24.50 3.38 4.15
N GLY A 611 -23.22 3.41 4.56
CA GLY A 611 -22.78 3.22 5.94
C GLY A 611 -22.17 1.83 6.16
N ILE A 612 -21.01 1.58 5.55
CA ILE A 612 -20.30 0.31 5.64
C ILE A 612 -19.43 0.29 6.91
N LYS A 613 -19.54 -0.75 7.73
CA LYS A 613 -18.70 -0.91 8.92
C LYS A 613 -17.39 -1.60 8.57
N ALA A 614 -16.37 -1.41 9.41
CA ALA A 614 -15.13 -2.17 9.28
C ALA A 614 -15.40 -3.68 9.38
N SER A 615 -14.71 -4.45 8.56
CA SER A 615 -14.84 -5.91 8.38
C SER A 615 -16.13 -6.39 7.72
N ASP A 616 -17.07 -5.52 7.34
CA ASP A 616 -18.25 -5.93 6.59
C ASP A 616 -17.90 -6.22 5.12
N GLU A 617 -18.60 -7.21 4.54
CA GLU A 617 -18.62 -7.40 3.08
C GLU A 617 -19.35 -6.22 2.43
N ILE A 618 -18.75 -5.65 1.39
CA ILE A 618 -19.36 -4.59 0.58
C ILE A 618 -20.26 -5.26 -0.45
N THR A 619 -21.55 -4.91 -0.43
CA THR A 619 -22.57 -5.54 -1.27
C THR A 619 -23.54 -4.52 -1.85
N VAL A 620 -24.04 -4.83 -3.04
CA VAL A 620 -24.99 -3.99 -3.80
C VAL A 620 -26.21 -4.78 -4.26
N ASP A 621 -27.28 -4.09 -4.63
CA ASP A 621 -28.39 -4.70 -5.35
C ASP A 621 -28.09 -4.72 -6.85
N TYR A 622 -27.99 -5.90 -7.47
CA TYR A 622 -27.75 -6.00 -8.91
C TYR A 622 -28.99 -5.69 -9.76
N SER A 623 -30.16 -5.43 -9.14
CA SER A 623 -31.45 -5.19 -9.78
C SER A 623 -32.04 -6.41 -10.52
N ASP A 624 -33.36 -6.43 -10.72
CA ASP A 624 -34.06 -7.52 -11.39
C ASP A 624 -33.60 -7.76 -12.83
N VAL A 625 -33.12 -6.71 -13.51
CA VAL A 625 -32.65 -6.76 -14.90
C VAL A 625 -31.45 -7.69 -15.03
N TYR A 626 -30.47 -7.56 -14.13
CA TYR A 626 -29.30 -8.44 -14.08
C TYR A 626 -29.70 -9.92 -13.94
N TRP A 627 -30.65 -10.21 -13.04
CA TRP A 627 -31.02 -11.59 -12.76
C TRP A 627 -31.86 -12.23 -13.87
N LYS A 628 -32.55 -11.44 -14.70
CA LYS A 628 -33.58 -11.92 -15.64
C LYS A 628 -33.06 -13.00 -16.61
N ASP A 629 -31.85 -12.80 -17.14
CA ASP A 629 -31.27 -13.65 -18.19
C ASP A 629 -30.13 -14.54 -17.67
N LEU A 630 -29.86 -14.55 -16.36
CA LEU A 630 -28.81 -15.34 -15.74
C LEU A 630 -29.40 -16.52 -14.97
N ARG A 631 -28.99 -17.74 -15.34
CA ARG A 631 -29.28 -18.97 -14.58
C ARG A 631 -28.41 -19.08 -13.33
N LYS A 632 -28.50 -18.10 -12.44
CA LYS A 632 -27.74 -18.02 -11.18
C LYS A 632 -28.70 -17.98 -9.99
N LYS A 633 -28.38 -18.73 -8.93
CA LYS A 633 -29.08 -18.65 -7.64
C LYS A 633 -28.44 -17.60 -6.76
N CYS A 634 -29.25 -16.82 -6.06
CA CYS A 634 -28.73 -15.81 -5.13
C CYS A 634 -28.29 -16.45 -3.80
N LEU A 635 -27.04 -16.20 -3.41
CA LEU A 635 -26.41 -16.71 -2.19
C LEU A 635 -26.15 -15.61 -1.16
N CYS A 636 -26.99 -14.56 -1.12
CA CYS A 636 -26.80 -13.43 -0.22
C CYS A 636 -27.10 -13.72 1.27
N GLY A 637 -27.78 -14.83 1.56
CA GLY A 637 -28.12 -15.25 2.93
C GLY A 637 -29.19 -14.42 3.64
N GLN A 638 -29.77 -13.40 2.98
CA GLN A 638 -30.80 -12.56 3.59
C GLN A 638 -32.12 -13.32 3.79
N THR A 639 -32.79 -13.09 4.92
CA THR A 639 -34.08 -13.71 5.26
C THR A 639 -35.17 -13.39 4.24
N GLU A 640 -35.16 -12.17 3.70
CA GLU A 640 -36.07 -11.66 2.68
C GLU A 640 -35.40 -11.64 1.29
N CYS A 641 -34.65 -12.69 0.95
CA CYS A 641 -34.00 -12.81 -0.34
C CYS A 641 -35.02 -12.93 -1.48
N ARG A 642 -34.99 -11.97 -2.43
CA ARG A 642 -35.90 -11.91 -3.60
C ARG A 642 -35.66 -13.01 -4.63
N TYR A 643 -34.48 -13.61 -4.65
CA TYR A 643 -34.02 -14.49 -5.75
C TYR A 643 -33.68 -15.91 -5.27
N ARG A 644 -34.19 -16.32 -4.11
CA ARG A 644 -33.89 -17.64 -3.50
C ARG A 644 -34.43 -18.80 -4.34
N ASP A 645 -35.65 -18.65 -4.81
CA ASP A 645 -36.43 -19.72 -5.46
C ASP A 645 -36.42 -19.60 -7.00
N ARG A 646 -35.47 -18.85 -7.57
CA ARG A 646 -35.28 -18.84 -9.04
C ARG A 646 -34.74 -20.21 -9.49
N ALA A 647 -35.47 -20.83 -10.42
CA ALA A 647 -35.25 -22.18 -10.93
C ALA A 647 -34.01 -22.28 -11.83
#